data_AF-A0A945UGX8-F1
#
_entry.id   AF-A0A945UGX8-F1
#
_cell.length_a   1.000
_cell.length_b   1.000
_cell.length_c   1.000
_cell.angle_alpha   90.00
_cell.angle_beta   90.00
_cell.angle_gamma   90.00
#
_symmetry.space_group_name_H-M   'P 1'
#
loop_
_entity.id
_entity.type
_entity.pdbx_description
1 polymer ?
#
loop_
_entity_poly.entity_id
_entity_poly.type
_entity_poly.pdbx_seq_one_letter_code
_entity_poly.pdbx_strand_id
1 'polypeptide(L)'
;MYTNVWYVAGFSKDLEKDPIKVTMLGADFVLFREMDGTPNCISNICPHRGASMADGIIYKDGSLGCPFHGWRFDGEGTCTLIPSRCDHEPQVVAPGVKTDAYPTVEQYGCIWVFLGDDLDAASPIFDVPEWEDDAFHHTTNEEIWEADYVTSKFTNLDYVHLPVVHGILFQGNENPIQAPEHVVTSTEHGFQSVMRVNPAPSEGVWSEMREEGAKVESRMRFFIPGFTLRGQVEIGGIGSGEFNIFYEFTTPIDEHRTMMRHIFLRNYRMEADFDAEHTRRNLQNIHQDKDLAERLRPLVAPDGPNPDGFYAHDEDKIMLTYWGLMEQMRNKGWQLDRSKLQAADTKVRIIPSPNRKANPEGWAYPAVALLDPADITQTSVKDLKYVDIDNVEATRAKDYGKSEPVVPRDAKSKATMEWEDEALAMIEKAPGFIQPMIIKNAEKAAREKGSNFVTVELMEELQAKQNGGVAPSADGSAPKPKMAKRKQSEGSAMQNGQELAGKVVIVTGGTMGIGFGMATRLAKYGANIVITSRNADTGEEALARLSKAAGVKANAVAYFQMDISKEPDNENLVKFAVDTFGRLDSIINNAVYPGDFQMLGDEPLDSFKQVVDTNITGTYLGMKFAIKQFLAQGAETGDNYSIINISSGATRDTGMRMAPYIASKRAVEGLTQAAALEYSRQGIRVNTLLFGVFETEKAIQFHDAMPEFEQKNAAKHHVGRFGDPEHDAGEAAAYLISERGSFVTGTTMILDGGMCL
;
A
#
# COMPACT_ATOMS: atom_id res chain seq x y z
N MET A 1 -14.97 13.03 -5.95
CA MET A 1 -16.14 12.49 -5.21
C MET A 1 -17.38 13.21 -5.70
N TYR A 2 -18.45 12.47 -6.02
CA TYR A 2 -19.66 13.05 -6.61
C TYR A 2 -20.93 12.60 -5.87
N THR A 3 -21.86 13.52 -5.66
CA THR A 3 -23.23 13.25 -5.21
C THR A 3 -24.13 12.92 -6.41
N ASN A 4 -25.37 12.56 -6.11
CA ASN A 4 -26.38 12.13 -7.07
C ASN A 4 -25.98 10.90 -7.87
N VAL A 5 -25.31 9.96 -7.19
CA VAL A 5 -24.85 8.68 -7.74
C VAL A 5 -25.20 7.53 -6.77
N TRP A 6 -25.51 6.37 -7.32
CA TRP A 6 -25.62 5.11 -6.57
C TRP A 6 -24.24 4.54 -6.28
N TYR A 7 -23.95 4.18 -5.03
CA TYR A 7 -22.71 3.52 -4.62
C TYR A 7 -22.98 2.15 -4.01
N VAL A 8 -22.07 1.20 -4.19
CA VAL A 8 -22.13 -0.08 -3.46
C VAL A 8 -21.54 0.13 -2.08
N ALA A 9 -22.39 0.09 -1.05
CA ALA A 9 -21.98 0.32 0.34
C ALA A 9 -21.41 -0.93 1.02
N GLY A 10 -21.81 -2.12 0.57
CA GLY A 10 -21.35 -3.42 1.05
C GLY A 10 -22.02 -4.57 0.30
N PHE A 11 -21.62 -5.82 0.58
CA PHE A 11 -22.34 -6.98 0.06
C PHE A 11 -23.52 -7.35 0.96
N SER A 12 -24.59 -7.83 0.33
CA SER A 12 -25.81 -8.30 0.99
C SER A 12 -25.55 -9.32 2.09
N LYS A 13 -24.58 -10.21 1.86
CA LYS A 13 -24.19 -11.30 2.78
C LYS A 13 -23.56 -10.78 4.08
N ASP A 14 -22.99 -9.58 4.07
CA ASP A 14 -22.31 -9.03 5.23
C ASP A 14 -23.32 -8.32 6.15
N LEU A 15 -24.40 -7.78 5.59
CA LEU A 15 -25.48 -7.13 6.33
C LEU A 15 -26.52 -8.16 6.82
N GLU A 16 -26.20 -8.90 7.88
CA GLU A 16 -27.13 -9.89 8.43
C GLU A 16 -28.07 -9.28 9.50
N LYS A 17 -27.57 -9.07 10.72
CA LYS A 17 -28.40 -8.68 11.89
C LYS A 17 -27.97 -7.39 12.55
N ASP A 18 -26.67 -7.18 12.67
CA ASP A 18 -26.12 -6.03 13.38
C ASP A 18 -25.95 -4.84 12.42
N PRO A 19 -26.12 -3.60 12.91
CA PRO A 19 -25.84 -2.42 12.13
C PRO A 19 -24.36 -2.36 11.74
N ILE A 20 -24.07 -1.95 10.50
CA ILE A 20 -22.71 -1.87 9.97
C ILE A 20 -22.35 -0.42 9.69
N LYS A 21 -21.25 0.04 10.27
CA LYS A 21 -20.65 1.32 9.92
C LYS A 21 -20.03 1.22 8.53
N VAL A 22 -20.36 2.17 7.66
CA VAL A 22 -19.68 2.33 6.37
C VAL A 22 -19.28 3.80 6.17
N THR A 23 -18.12 4.03 5.56
CA THR A 23 -17.66 5.39 5.24
C THR A 23 -17.62 5.54 3.73
N MET A 24 -18.34 6.52 3.21
CA MET A 24 -18.41 6.83 1.78
C MET A 24 -18.34 8.34 1.59
N LEU A 25 -17.61 8.79 0.58
CA LEU A 25 -17.45 10.22 0.26
C LEU A 25 -16.98 11.07 1.47
N GLY A 26 -16.19 10.46 2.36
CA GLY A 26 -15.69 11.07 3.58
C GLY A 26 -16.73 11.24 4.69
N ALA A 27 -17.94 10.72 4.55
CA ALA A 27 -19.01 10.74 5.55
C ALA A 27 -19.30 9.34 6.08
N ASP A 28 -19.72 9.25 7.34
CA ASP A 28 -20.06 7.99 8.00
C ASP A 28 -21.57 7.72 7.92
N PHE A 29 -21.91 6.49 7.55
CA PHE A 29 -23.26 5.96 7.45
C PHE A 29 -23.40 4.67 8.26
N VAL A 30 -24.64 4.32 8.55
CA VAL A 30 -24.98 3.03 9.15
C VAL A 30 -25.93 2.30 8.22
N LEU A 31 -25.54 1.09 7.83
CA LEU A 31 -26.40 0.13 7.16
C LEU A 31 -27.08 -0.75 8.22
N PHE A 32 -28.35 -1.04 8.04
CA PHE A 32 -29.06 -2.00 8.88
C PHE A 32 -30.24 -2.61 8.12
N ARG A 33 -30.77 -3.71 8.65
CA ARG A 33 -32.03 -4.29 8.16
C ARG A 33 -33.15 -4.02 9.14
N GLU A 34 -34.31 -3.68 8.61
CA GLU A 34 -35.56 -3.79 9.36
C GLU A 34 -35.94 -5.26 9.53
N MET A 35 -36.94 -5.52 10.38
CA MET A 35 -37.32 -6.90 10.72
C MET A 35 -37.91 -7.69 9.54
N ASP A 36 -38.37 -7.02 8.49
CA ASP A 36 -38.84 -7.62 7.25
C ASP A 36 -37.71 -7.94 6.26
N GLY A 37 -36.47 -7.60 6.61
CA GLY A 37 -35.28 -7.79 5.79
C GLY A 37 -34.91 -6.58 4.94
N THR A 38 -35.74 -5.53 4.88
CA THR A 38 -35.48 -4.34 4.06
C THR A 38 -34.18 -3.66 4.50
N PRO A 39 -33.19 -3.49 3.59
CA PRO A 39 -31.95 -2.81 3.90
C PRO A 39 -32.16 -1.29 3.91
N ASN A 40 -31.56 -0.62 4.88
CA ASN A 40 -31.66 0.82 5.08
C ASN A 40 -30.29 1.42 5.32
N CYS A 41 -30.11 2.67 4.88
CA CYS A 41 -28.93 3.46 5.11
C CYS A 41 -29.33 4.84 5.64
N ILE A 42 -28.81 5.19 6.81
CA ILE A 42 -28.96 6.53 7.40
C ILE A 42 -27.60 7.09 7.80
N SER A 43 -27.53 8.40 8.05
CA SER A 43 -26.30 9.02 8.55
C SER A 43 -25.92 8.44 9.91
N ASN A 44 -24.62 8.14 10.11
CA ASN A 44 -24.10 7.49 11.31
C ASN A 44 -23.99 8.45 12.52
N ILE A 45 -24.79 9.51 12.58
CA ILE A 45 -24.72 10.49 13.65
C ILE A 45 -26.08 10.75 14.26
N CYS A 46 -26.19 10.51 15.57
CA CYS A 46 -27.41 10.81 16.29
C CYS A 46 -27.62 12.34 16.37
N PRO A 47 -28.77 12.88 15.95
CA PRO A 47 -29.06 14.31 16.02
C PRO A 47 -29.20 14.84 17.46
N HIS A 48 -29.27 13.96 18.46
CA HIS A 48 -29.33 14.37 19.87
C HIS A 48 -27.97 14.90 20.37
N ARG A 49 -26.91 14.09 20.30
CA ARG A 49 -25.57 14.43 20.84
C ARG A 49 -24.39 13.85 20.05
N GLY A 50 -24.61 13.48 18.79
CA GLY A 50 -23.53 13.05 17.90
C GLY A 50 -23.02 11.63 18.11
N ALA A 51 -23.70 10.80 18.91
CA ALA A 51 -23.32 9.39 19.07
C ALA A 51 -23.38 8.63 17.74
N SER A 52 -22.46 7.69 17.53
CA SER A 52 -22.47 6.81 16.36
C SER A 52 -23.71 5.94 16.38
N MET A 53 -24.49 5.96 15.29
CA MET A 53 -25.68 5.12 15.18
C MET A 53 -25.34 3.64 14.92
N ALA A 54 -24.20 3.37 14.30
CA ALA A 54 -23.65 2.04 14.04
C ALA A 54 -23.24 1.27 15.31
N ASP A 55 -22.93 1.97 16.40
CA ASP A 55 -22.69 1.32 17.71
C ASP A 55 -24.01 0.94 18.42
N GLY A 56 -25.15 1.19 17.76
CA GLY A 56 -26.49 0.93 18.24
C GLY A 56 -26.95 -0.52 18.11
N ILE A 57 -28.25 -0.72 18.30
CA ILE A 57 -28.90 -2.03 18.15
C ILE A 57 -30.21 -1.91 17.37
N ILE A 58 -30.59 -2.97 16.66
CA ILE A 58 -31.90 -3.07 16.01
C ILE A 58 -32.93 -3.60 17.01
N TYR A 59 -34.03 -2.87 17.14
CA TYR A 59 -35.14 -3.28 18.00
C TYR A 59 -36.14 -4.16 17.24
N LYS A 60 -36.99 -4.87 18.01
CA LYS A 60 -38.02 -5.77 17.46
C LYS A 60 -39.04 -5.09 16.55
N ASP A 61 -39.14 -3.77 16.60
CA ASP A 61 -39.98 -2.95 15.72
C ASP A 61 -39.25 -2.53 14.43
N GLY A 62 -38.02 -3.02 14.19
CA GLY A 62 -37.19 -2.70 13.03
C GLY A 62 -36.35 -1.43 13.20
N SER A 63 -36.61 -0.63 14.23
CA SER A 63 -35.93 0.66 14.39
C SER A 63 -34.50 0.52 14.93
N LEU A 64 -33.61 1.36 14.42
CA LEU A 64 -32.24 1.48 14.89
C LEU A 64 -32.17 2.39 16.13
N GLY A 65 -31.65 1.83 17.22
CA GLY A 65 -31.47 2.50 18.49
C GLY A 65 -30.10 3.13 18.68
N CYS A 66 -30.07 4.43 18.97
CA CYS A 66 -28.88 5.13 19.40
C CYS A 66 -28.31 4.53 20.70
N PRO A 67 -27.01 4.21 20.78
CA PRO A 67 -26.39 3.57 21.95
C PRO A 67 -26.36 4.45 23.20
N PHE A 68 -26.49 5.78 23.03
CA PHE A 68 -26.32 6.70 24.15
C PHE A 68 -27.58 6.83 25.00
N HIS A 69 -28.71 7.22 24.40
CA HIS A 69 -29.97 7.47 25.12
C HIS A 69 -31.13 6.63 24.59
N GLY A 70 -30.86 5.67 23.70
CA GLY A 70 -31.86 4.76 23.15
C GLY A 70 -32.88 5.40 22.21
N TRP A 71 -32.62 6.62 21.70
CA TRP A 71 -33.49 7.23 20.68
C TRP A 71 -33.53 6.32 19.46
N ARG A 72 -34.73 6.04 18.95
CA ARG A 72 -34.92 5.09 17.86
C ARG A 72 -35.29 5.77 16.56
N PHE A 73 -34.78 5.26 15.46
CA PHE A 73 -35.00 5.78 14.12
C PHE A 73 -35.41 4.65 13.17
N ASP A 74 -36.37 4.91 12.29
CA ASP A 74 -36.74 3.99 11.20
C ASP A 74 -35.81 4.14 9.98
N GLY A 75 -36.02 3.31 8.94
CA GLY A 75 -35.29 3.38 7.68
C GLY A 75 -35.34 4.74 6.97
N GLU A 76 -36.41 5.50 7.19
CA GLU A 76 -36.61 6.86 6.67
C GLU A 76 -35.92 7.95 7.51
N GLY A 77 -35.21 7.55 8.56
CA GLY A 77 -34.45 8.44 9.45
C GLY A 77 -35.35 9.25 10.39
N THR A 78 -36.62 8.89 10.55
CA THR A 78 -37.56 9.56 11.46
C THR A 78 -37.39 9.01 12.87
N CYS A 79 -37.33 9.89 13.87
CA CYS A 79 -37.25 9.47 15.26
C CYS A 79 -38.59 8.91 15.74
N THR A 80 -38.67 7.58 15.89
CA THR A 80 -39.88 6.86 16.30
C THR A 80 -40.07 6.86 17.81
N LEU A 81 -38.99 6.86 18.60
CA LEU A 81 -39.07 6.82 20.08
C LEU A 81 -37.98 7.65 20.77
N ILE A 82 -38.39 8.40 21.81
CA ILE A 82 -37.50 8.99 22.83
C ILE A 82 -37.78 8.32 24.19
N PRO A 83 -36.93 7.37 24.64
CA PRO A 83 -37.21 6.59 25.86
C PRO A 83 -37.37 7.42 27.12
N SER A 84 -36.61 8.51 27.26
CA SER A 84 -36.62 9.36 28.45
C SER A 84 -37.89 10.21 28.62
N ARG A 85 -38.88 10.08 27.72
CA ARG A 85 -40.14 10.82 27.76
C ARG A 85 -41.36 9.93 28.06
N CYS A 86 -41.17 8.65 28.38
CA CYS A 86 -42.29 7.75 28.69
C CYS A 86 -41.93 6.72 29.76
N ASP A 87 -42.89 6.45 30.66
CA ASP A 87 -42.74 5.40 31.67
C ASP A 87 -43.18 4.04 31.11
N HIS A 88 -44.37 3.85 30.48
CA HIS A 88 -44.84 2.48 30.11
C HIS A 88 -45.97 2.32 29.01
N GLU A 89 -46.09 3.06 27.88
CA GLU A 89 -46.85 2.65 26.62
C GLU A 89 -46.83 3.72 25.46
N PRO A 90 -47.22 3.40 24.19
CA PRO A 90 -46.32 3.41 23.03
C PRO A 90 -45.80 4.80 22.59
N GLN A 91 -44.53 4.78 22.20
CA GLN A 91 -43.83 5.67 21.25
C GLN A 91 -44.33 7.13 21.20
N VAL A 92 -43.76 7.99 22.06
CA VAL A 92 -43.75 9.43 21.76
C VAL A 92 -42.81 9.63 20.57
N VAL A 93 -43.37 9.48 19.36
CA VAL A 93 -42.77 9.97 18.12
C VAL A 93 -42.42 11.43 18.37
N ALA A 94 -41.19 11.82 18.06
CA ALA A 94 -40.72 13.19 18.23
C ALA A 94 -40.84 13.91 16.88
N PRO A 95 -41.98 14.57 16.59
CA PRO A 95 -42.23 15.08 15.26
C PRO A 95 -41.19 16.16 14.93
N GLY A 96 -40.52 16.01 13.79
CA GLY A 96 -39.46 16.91 13.33
C GLY A 96 -38.04 16.52 13.78
N VAL A 97 -37.86 15.54 14.67
CA VAL A 97 -36.53 14.96 14.92
C VAL A 97 -36.25 13.92 13.84
N LYS A 98 -35.23 14.18 13.03
CA LYS A 98 -34.86 13.35 11.88
C LYS A 98 -33.34 13.33 11.68
N THR A 99 -32.87 12.29 11.01
CA THR A 99 -31.53 12.19 10.44
C THR A 99 -31.65 11.93 8.94
N ASP A 100 -30.58 12.16 8.19
CA ASP A 100 -30.57 11.87 6.77
C ASP A 100 -30.67 10.37 6.53
N ALA A 101 -31.70 9.98 5.77
CA ALA A 101 -31.88 8.64 5.22
C ALA A 101 -31.68 8.68 3.71
N TYR A 102 -31.11 7.60 3.18
CA TYR A 102 -30.66 7.49 1.80
C TYR A 102 -31.39 6.33 1.11
N PRO A 103 -31.91 6.53 -0.12
CA PRO A 103 -32.50 5.45 -0.88
C PRO A 103 -31.53 4.27 -0.96
N THR A 104 -32.01 3.10 -0.52
CA THR A 104 -31.20 1.89 -0.38
C THR A 104 -31.88 0.74 -1.10
N VAL A 105 -31.14 0.04 -1.94
CA VAL A 105 -31.65 -1.09 -2.73
C VAL A 105 -30.68 -2.27 -2.60
N GLU A 106 -31.23 -3.45 -2.37
CA GLU A 106 -30.48 -4.70 -2.46
C GLU A 106 -30.71 -5.33 -3.83
N GLN A 107 -29.64 -5.44 -4.61
CA GLN A 107 -29.70 -5.96 -5.97
C GLN A 107 -28.33 -6.54 -6.36
N TYR A 108 -28.35 -7.73 -6.98
CA TYR A 108 -27.15 -8.45 -7.43
C TYR A 108 -26.13 -8.73 -6.30
N GLY A 109 -26.64 -9.09 -5.12
CA GLY A 109 -25.82 -9.39 -3.93
C GLY A 109 -25.11 -8.17 -3.32
N CYS A 110 -25.46 -6.97 -3.76
CA CYS A 110 -24.92 -5.70 -3.30
C CYS A 110 -25.99 -4.87 -2.59
N ILE A 111 -25.56 -4.14 -1.55
CA ILE A 111 -26.34 -3.05 -0.95
C ILE A 111 -25.95 -1.75 -1.66
N TRP A 112 -26.85 -1.24 -2.49
CA TRP A 112 -26.70 0.02 -3.21
C TRP A 112 -27.33 1.15 -2.42
N VAL A 113 -26.61 2.26 -2.30
CA VAL A 113 -27.07 3.47 -1.60
C VAL A 113 -26.94 4.67 -2.53
N PHE A 114 -28.03 5.41 -2.71
CA PHE A 114 -28.01 6.67 -3.43
C PHE A 114 -27.53 7.80 -2.53
N LEU A 115 -26.44 8.46 -2.92
CA LEU A 115 -25.84 9.55 -2.15
C LEU A 115 -26.03 10.88 -2.87
N GLY A 116 -27.10 11.61 -2.54
CA GLY A 116 -27.43 12.89 -3.15
C GLY A 116 -28.87 13.31 -2.85
N ASP A 117 -29.27 14.47 -3.36
CA ASP A 117 -30.58 15.07 -3.15
C ASP A 117 -31.49 15.05 -4.38
N ASP A 118 -31.00 14.57 -5.52
CA ASP A 118 -31.73 14.53 -6.80
C ASP A 118 -31.77 13.14 -7.41
N LEU A 119 -32.56 12.24 -6.80
CA LEU A 119 -32.67 10.85 -7.22
C LEU A 119 -33.17 10.70 -8.67
N ASP A 120 -34.11 11.55 -9.09
CA ASP A 120 -34.70 11.49 -10.44
C ASP A 120 -33.68 11.77 -11.55
N ALA A 121 -32.59 12.49 -11.24
CA ALA A 121 -31.54 12.80 -12.18
C ALA A 121 -30.44 11.72 -12.25
N ALA A 122 -30.44 10.76 -11.32
CA ALA A 122 -29.43 9.74 -11.18
C ALA A 122 -29.51 8.71 -12.31
N SER A 123 -28.36 8.22 -12.78
CA SER A 123 -28.35 7.04 -13.63
C SER A 123 -28.88 5.82 -12.85
N PRO A 124 -29.78 5.02 -13.44
CA PRO A 124 -30.31 3.82 -12.80
C PRO A 124 -29.23 2.75 -12.64
N ILE A 125 -29.36 1.90 -11.62
CA ILE A 125 -28.53 0.69 -11.47
C ILE A 125 -28.73 -0.16 -12.74
N PHE A 126 -27.63 -0.54 -13.39
CA PHE A 126 -27.62 -1.32 -14.62
C PHE A 126 -27.94 -2.80 -14.34
N ASP A 127 -28.35 -3.54 -15.38
CA ASP A 127 -28.62 -4.97 -15.25
C ASP A 127 -27.31 -5.80 -15.18
N VAL A 128 -27.30 -6.79 -14.29
CA VAL A 128 -26.26 -7.85 -14.24
C VAL A 128 -26.91 -9.17 -14.64
N PRO A 129 -27.05 -9.46 -15.94
CA PRO A 129 -27.79 -10.63 -16.40
C PRO A 129 -27.16 -11.95 -15.95
N GLU A 130 -25.84 -11.98 -15.77
CA GLU A 130 -25.10 -13.17 -15.33
C GLU A 130 -25.28 -13.49 -13.84
N TRP A 131 -25.87 -12.59 -13.05
CA TRP A 131 -26.05 -12.81 -11.62
C TRP A 131 -27.14 -13.85 -11.32
N GLU A 132 -28.22 -13.82 -12.10
CA GLU A 132 -29.38 -14.72 -11.94
C GLU A 132 -29.35 -15.89 -12.96
N ASP A 133 -28.28 -16.00 -13.75
CA ASP A 133 -28.11 -17.07 -14.72
C ASP A 133 -27.33 -18.22 -14.09
N ASP A 134 -27.99 -19.36 -13.88
CA ASP A 134 -27.39 -20.60 -13.35
C ASP A 134 -26.22 -21.13 -14.19
N ALA A 135 -26.05 -20.65 -15.43
CA ALA A 135 -24.87 -20.93 -16.24
C ALA A 135 -23.60 -20.22 -15.73
N PHE A 136 -23.73 -19.27 -14.80
CA PHE A 136 -22.61 -18.54 -14.22
C PHE A 136 -22.43 -18.84 -12.74
N HIS A 137 -21.17 -19.00 -12.35
CA HIS A 137 -20.74 -19.08 -10.96
C HIS A 137 -20.06 -17.77 -10.59
N HIS A 138 -20.34 -17.25 -9.40
CA HIS A 138 -19.80 -15.96 -8.96
C HIS A 138 -19.05 -16.07 -7.63
N THR A 139 -18.02 -15.23 -7.49
CA THR A 139 -17.30 -14.99 -6.24
C THR A 139 -17.21 -13.49 -5.99
N THR A 140 -17.03 -13.08 -4.73
CA THR A 140 -16.89 -11.66 -4.38
C THR A 140 -15.59 -11.38 -3.65
N ASN A 141 -15.05 -10.18 -3.84
CA ASN A 141 -13.88 -9.67 -3.14
C ASN A 141 -14.08 -8.20 -2.79
N GLU A 142 -13.51 -7.75 -1.67
CA GLU A 142 -13.42 -6.32 -1.37
C GLU A 142 -12.06 -5.99 -0.74
N GLU A 143 -11.53 -4.82 -1.05
CA GLU A 143 -10.29 -4.31 -0.47
C GLU A 143 -10.24 -2.79 -0.50
N ILE A 144 -9.54 -2.21 0.47
CA ILE A 144 -9.25 -0.78 0.49
C ILE A 144 -7.96 -0.54 -0.28
N TRP A 145 -7.96 0.42 -1.18
CA TRP A 145 -6.79 0.97 -1.84
C TRP A 145 -6.43 2.30 -1.17
N GLU A 146 -5.16 2.46 -0.79
CA GLU A 146 -4.61 3.70 -0.22
C GLU A 146 -4.28 4.71 -1.34
N ALA A 147 -5.27 4.95 -2.21
CA ALA A 147 -5.20 5.83 -3.36
C ALA A 147 -6.51 6.61 -3.55
N ASP A 148 -6.40 7.80 -4.15
CA ASP A 148 -7.56 8.57 -4.61
C ASP A 148 -8.37 7.78 -5.65
N TYR A 149 -9.70 7.96 -5.62
CA TYR A 149 -10.62 7.17 -6.44
C TYR A 149 -10.40 7.35 -7.95
N VAL A 150 -9.94 8.52 -8.41
CA VAL A 150 -9.62 8.75 -9.83
C VAL A 150 -8.38 7.96 -10.17
N THR A 151 -7.31 8.06 -9.37
CA THR A 151 -6.07 7.29 -9.61
C THR A 151 -6.33 5.78 -9.60
N SER A 152 -7.18 5.30 -8.69
CA SER A 152 -7.59 3.89 -8.61
C SER A 152 -8.36 3.47 -9.87
N LYS A 153 -9.30 4.30 -10.33
CA LYS A 153 -10.06 4.04 -11.55
C LYS A 153 -9.18 4.05 -12.80
N PHE A 154 -8.17 4.92 -12.82
CA PHE A 154 -7.32 5.12 -13.99
C PHE A 154 -6.44 3.92 -14.28
N THR A 155 -5.92 3.29 -13.23
CA THR A 155 -5.18 2.03 -13.38
C THR A 155 -6.05 0.86 -13.81
N ASN A 156 -7.39 0.95 -13.74
CA ASN A 156 -8.29 -0.12 -14.18
C ASN A 156 -8.95 0.11 -15.54
N LEU A 157 -9.09 1.37 -15.98
CA LEU A 157 -9.70 1.72 -17.27
C LEU A 157 -8.72 1.71 -18.45
N ASP A 158 -7.42 1.74 -18.20
CA ASP A 158 -6.40 1.88 -19.24
C ASP A 158 -6.04 0.54 -19.89
N TYR A 159 -5.97 0.52 -21.24
CA TYR A 159 -5.43 -0.62 -21.98
C TYR A 159 -3.92 -0.52 -22.20
N VAL A 160 -3.37 0.70 -22.16
CA VAL A 160 -2.01 1.01 -22.57
C VAL A 160 -1.01 0.47 -21.55
N HIS A 161 -1.38 0.38 -20.28
CA HIS A 161 -0.53 -0.21 -19.25
C HIS A 161 -0.53 -1.75 -19.25
N LEU A 162 -1.47 -2.43 -19.94
CA LEU A 162 -1.57 -3.90 -19.92
C LEU A 162 -0.23 -4.62 -20.27
N PRO A 163 0.50 -4.22 -21.32
CA PRO A 163 1.79 -4.84 -21.65
C PRO A 163 2.89 -4.52 -20.63
N VAL A 164 2.81 -3.34 -20.02
CA VAL A 164 3.86 -2.81 -19.14
C VAL A 164 3.68 -3.32 -17.71
N VAL A 165 2.47 -3.33 -17.17
CA VAL A 165 2.18 -3.65 -15.77
C VAL A 165 1.83 -5.12 -15.60
N HIS A 166 1.02 -5.67 -16.52
CA HIS A 166 0.56 -7.07 -16.43
C HIS A 166 1.36 -8.04 -17.31
N GLY A 167 2.19 -7.52 -18.22
CA GLY A 167 2.91 -8.33 -19.20
C GLY A 167 2.02 -8.90 -20.30
N ILE A 168 0.81 -8.35 -20.49
CA ILE A 168 -0.14 -8.82 -21.50
C ILE A 168 0.16 -8.10 -22.83
N LEU A 169 0.90 -8.77 -23.72
CA LEU A 169 1.26 -8.23 -25.03
C LEU A 169 0.08 -8.34 -26.03
N PHE A 170 -0.02 -7.36 -26.93
CA PHE A 170 -0.96 -7.36 -28.06
C PHE A 170 -0.34 -8.03 -29.28
N GLN A 171 -0.31 -9.36 -29.27
CA GLN A 171 0.30 -10.11 -30.36
C GLN A 171 -0.44 -9.84 -31.68
N GLY A 172 0.30 -9.81 -32.78
CA GLY A 172 -0.22 -9.52 -34.13
C GLY A 172 -0.22 -8.03 -34.51
N ASN A 173 0.06 -7.11 -33.58
CA ASN A 173 0.29 -5.69 -33.91
C ASN A 173 1.75 -5.47 -34.40
N GLU A 174 1.99 -4.45 -35.24
CA GLU A 174 3.36 -4.06 -35.62
C GLU A 174 4.20 -3.69 -34.39
N ASN A 175 3.57 -3.02 -33.42
CA ASN A 175 4.12 -2.74 -32.11
C ASN A 175 3.31 -3.49 -31.03
N PRO A 176 3.84 -4.56 -30.42
CA PRO A 176 3.09 -5.45 -29.51
C PRO A 176 2.75 -4.82 -28.15
N ILE A 177 3.24 -3.61 -27.89
CA ILE A 177 2.91 -2.84 -26.69
C ILE A 177 2.01 -1.63 -26.96
N GLN A 178 1.72 -1.37 -28.24
CA GLN A 178 0.74 -0.37 -28.61
C GLN A 178 -0.64 -1.02 -28.54
N ALA A 179 -1.53 -0.41 -27.75
CA ALA A 179 -2.93 -0.81 -27.72
C ALA A 179 -3.49 -0.80 -29.15
N PRO A 180 -4.18 -1.87 -29.59
CA PRO A 180 -4.81 -1.87 -30.89
C PRO A 180 -5.87 -0.79 -30.97
N GLU A 181 -6.25 -0.43 -32.21
CA GLU A 181 -7.38 0.45 -32.45
C GLU A 181 -8.61 -0.11 -31.72
N HIS A 182 -9.17 0.71 -30.83
CA HIS A 182 -10.35 0.37 -30.06
C HIS A 182 -11.35 1.51 -30.21
N VAL A 183 -12.61 1.13 -30.30
CA VAL A 183 -13.71 2.08 -30.39
C VAL A 183 -14.19 2.36 -28.98
N VAL A 184 -14.33 3.64 -28.64
CA VAL A 184 -15.01 4.08 -27.41
C VAL A 184 -16.33 4.70 -27.83
N THR A 185 -17.43 4.17 -27.32
CA THR A 185 -18.77 4.66 -27.61
C THR A 185 -19.43 5.11 -26.32
N SER A 186 -19.77 6.39 -26.23
CA SER A 186 -20.56 6.93 -25.13
C SER A 186 -21.95 6.32 -25.12
N THR A 187 -22.43 5.98 -23.93
CA THR A 187 -23.78 5.46 -23.70
C THR A 187 -24.53 6.41 -22.77
N GLU A 188 -25.84 6.22 -22.64
CA GLU A 188 -26.69 7.10 -21.81
C GLU A 188 -26.24 7.19 -20.35
N HIS A 189 -25.60 6.13 -19.83
CA HIS A 189 -25.21 6.02 -18.42
C HIS A 189 -23.72 5.66 -18.24
N GLY A 190 -22.89 5.93 -19.24
CA GLY A 190 -21.47 5.60 -19.20
C GLY A 190 -20.83 5.51 -20.59
N PHE A 191 -20.02 4.48 -20.81
CA PHE A 191 -19.45 4.19 -22.13
C PHE A 191 -19.10 2.71 -22.29
N GLN A 192 -18.82 2.29 -23.51
CA GLN A 192 -18.28 0.97 -23.83
C GLN A 192 -17.03 1.08 -24.69
N SER A 193 -16.12 0.12 -24.52
CA SER A 193 -15.02 -0.10 -25.44
C SER A 193 -14.89 -1.57 -25.80
N VAL A 194 -14.66 -1.85 -27.08
CA VAL A 194 -14.40 -3.19 -27.57
C VAL A 194 -13.02 -3.22 -28.18
N MET A 195 -12.22 -4.17 -27.73
CA MET A 195 -10.87 -4.41 -28.20
C MET A 195 -10.75 -5.87 -28.61
N ARG A 196 -10.26 -6.11 -29.83
CA ARG A 196 -9.97 -7.47 -30.32
C ARG A 196 -8.47 -7.64 -30.39
N VAL A 197 -7.95 -8.65 -29.70
CA VAL A 197 -6.52 -8.87 -29.55
C VAL A 197 -6.20 -10.34 -29.88
N ASN A 198 -4.99 -10.60 -30.36
CA ASN A 198 -4.41 -11.93 -30.16
C ASN A 198 -3.67 -11.85 -28.82
N PRO A 199 -4.21 -12.43 -27.74
CA PRO A 199 -3.54 -12.42 -26.47
C PRO A 199 -2.32 -13.32 -26.53
N ALA A 200 -1.30 -12.99 -25.73
CA ALA A 200 -0.17 -13.87 -25.54
C ALA A 200 -0.63 -15.26 -24.98
N PRO A 201 0.09 -16.36 -25.28
CA PRO A 201 -0.32 -17.72 -24.92
C PRO A 201 -0.65 -17.84 -23.44
N SER A 202 -1.90 -18.13 -23.09
CA SER A 202 -2.29 -18.22 -21.68
C SER A 202 -1.63 -19.42 -21.01
N GLU A 203 -1.28 -19.30 -19.72
CA GLU A 203 -0.67 -20.38 -18.94
C GLU A 203 -1.59 -20.91 -17.85
N GLY A 204 -1.28 -22.10 -17.33
CA GLY A 204 -2.11 -22.77 -16.33
C GLY A 204 -3.42 -23.26 -16.95
N VAL A 205 -4.51 -23.25 -16.18
CA VAL A 205 -5.82 -23.79 -16.62
C VAL A 205 -6.31 -23.17 -17.94
N TRP A 206 -5.97 -21.91 -18.22
CA TRP A 206 -6.36 -21.21 -19.44
C TRP A 206 -5.61 -21.71 -20.69
N SER A 207 -4.42 -22.30 -20.53
CA SER A 207 -3.70 -22.99 -21.61
C SER A 207 -4.42 -24.23 -22.11
N GLU A 208 -5.25 -24.85 -21.26
CA GLU A 208 -6.06 -26.02 -21.60
C GLU A 208 -7.33 -25.62 -22.36
N MET A 209 -7.74 -24.35 -22.26
CA MET A 209 -9.01 -23.83 -22.78
C MET A 209 -8.85 -23.03 -24.07
N ARG A 210 -7.67 -22.46 -24.32
CA ARG A 210 -7.40 -21.58 -25.46
C ARG A 210 -6.48 -22.25 -26.47
N GLU A 211 -6.96 -22.41 -27.69
CA GLU A 211 -6.11 -22.83 -28.81
C GLU A 211 -5.04 -21.76 -29.12
N GLU A 212 -3.84 -22.21 -29.48
CA GLU A 212 -2.74 -21.33 -29.86
C GLU A 212 -3.13 -20.48 -31.07
N GLY A 213 -2.91 -19.16 -30.98
CA GLY A 213 -3.31 -18.20 -32.02
C GLY A 213 -4.79 -17.80 -32.03
N ALA A 214 -5.60 -18.27 -31.08
CA ALA A 214 -6.99 -17.85 -30.94
C ALA A 214 -7.10 -16.35 -30.63
N LYS A 215 -8.01 -15.66 -31.33
CA LYS A 215 -8.33 -14.26 -31.05
C LYS A 215 -9.23 -14.17 -29.84
N VAL A 216 -9.08 -13.11 -29.06
CA VAL A 216 -9.95 -12.80 -27.93
C VAL A 216 -10.58 -11.43 -28.11
N GLU A 217 -11.88 -11.35 -27.84
CA GLU A 217 -12.58 -10.08 -27.71
C GLU A 217 -12.64 -9.72 -26.23
N SER A 218 -12.05 -8.58 -25.89
CA SER A 218 -12.21 -7.93 -24.60
C SER A 218 -13.22 -6.81 -24.75
N ARG A 219 -14.28 -6.89 -23.95
CA ARG A 219 -15.34 -5.87 -23.91
C ARG A 219 -15.34 -5.23 -22.55
N MET A 220 -15.02 -3.94 -22.53
CA MET A 220 -15.09 -3.09 -21.37
C MET A 220 -16.35 -2.23 -21.41
N ARG A 221 -17.01 -2.08 -20.28
CA ARG A 221 -18.07 -1.09 -20.08
C ARG A 221 -17.85 -0.35 -18.79
N PHE A 222 -18.12 0.94 -18.81
CA PHE A 222 -18.15 1.78 -17.63
C PHE A 222 -19.58 2.26 -17.39
N PHE A 223 -20.01 2.25 -16.14
CA PHE A 223 -21.32 2.73 -15.71
C PHE A 223 -21.14 3.78 -14.61
N ILE A 224 -21.94 4.85 -14.65
CA ILE A 224 -21.95 5.88 -13.59
C ILE A 224 -22.32 5.29 -12.22
N PRO A 225 -23.38 4.45 -12.07
CA PRO A 225 -23.65 3.74 -10.82
C PRO A 225 -22.44 2.92 -10.37
N GLY A 226 -22.00 3.14 -9.13
CA GLY A 226 -20.86 2.49 -8.50
C GLY A 226 -19.52 2.83 -9.15
N PHE A 227 -19.49 3.79 -10.09
CA PHE A 227 -18.36 4.00 -11.01
C PHE A 227 -17.88 2.65 -11.59
N THR A 228 -18.85 1.82 -11.97
CA THR A 228 -18.62 0.40 -12.19
C THR A 228 -17.85 0.18 -13.47
N LEU A 229 -16.76 -0.57 -13.38
CA LEU A 229 -16.08 -1.16 -14.52
C LEU A 229 -16.56 -2.61 -14.69
N ARG A 230 -17.11 -2.92 -15.87
CA ARG A 230 -17.40 -4.30 -16.29
C ARG A 230 -16.39 -4.71 -17.36
N GLY A 231 -15.60 -5.73 -17.07
CA GLY A 231 -14.78 -6.40 -18.07
C GLY A 231 -15.36 -7.76 -18.43
N GLN A 232 -15.40 -8.08 -19.72
CA GLN A 232 -15.80 -9.38 -20.23
C GLN A 232 -14.74 -9.86 -21.22
N VAL A 233 -14.23 -11.07 -20.98
CA VAL A 233 -13.22 -11.70 -21.81
C VAL A 233 -13.68 -13.10 -22.18
N GLU A 234 -13.71 -13.39 -23.48
CA GLU A 234 -13.96 -14.74 -23.98
C GLU A 234 -12.67 -15.55 -23.95
N ILE A 235 -12.62 -16.56 -23.07
CA ILE A 235 -11.39 -17.20 -22.63
C ILE A 235 -10.87 -18.18 -23.66
N GLY A 236 -11.74 -19.09 -24.13
CA GLY A 236 -11.40 -20.09 -25.13
C GLY A 236 -11.20 -19.51 -26.54
N GLY A 237 -11.28 -18.18 -26.68
CA GLY A 237 -11.24 -17.48 -27.95
C GLY A 237 -12.63 -17.20 -28.51
N ILE A 238 -12.69 -16.32 -29.51
CA ILE A 238 -13.93 -15.89 -30.15
C ILE A 238 -14.74 -17.10 -30.64
N GLY A 239 -15.94 -17.28 -30.09
CA GLY A 239 -16.87 -18.36 -30.43
C GLY A 239 -16.82 -19.58 -29.51
N SER A 240 -15.97 -19.58 -28.47
CA SER A 240 -15.94 -20.63 -27.44
C SER A 240 -17.17 -20.63 -26.54
N GLY A 241 -17.77 -19.45 -26.31
CA GLY A 241 -18.87 -19.27 -25.36
C GLY A 241 -18.42 -19.35 -23.89
N GLU A 242 -17.13 -19.39 -23.61
CA GLU A 242 -16.57 -19.43 -22.25
C GLU A 242 -16.08 -18.04 -21.84
N PHE A 243 -16.67 -17.46 -20.81
CA PHE A 243 -16.46 -16.08 -20.39
C PHE A 243 -15.92 -15.97 -18.97
N ASN A 244 -14.91 -15.10 -18.81
CA ASN A 244 -14.55 -14.50 -17.53
C ASN A 244 -15.11 -13.09 -17.52
N ILE A 245 -15.94 -12.79 -16.52
CA ILE A 245 -16.57 -11.49 -16.37
C ILE A 245 -16.22 -10.96 -14.99
N PHE A 246 -15.98 -9.66 -14.90
CA PHE A 246 -15.86 -9.00 -13.62
C PHE A 246 -16.64 -7.69 -13.60
N TYR A 247 -17.20 -7.38 -12.44
CA TYR A 247 -17.73 -6.07 -12.10
C TYR A 247 -16.89 -5.52 -10.97
N GLU A 248 -16.29 -4.36 -11.17
CA GLU A 248 -15.49 -3.63 -10.20
C GLU A 248 -16.21 -2.35 -9.83
N PHE A 249 -16.58 -2.22 -8.56
CA PHE A 249 -17.25 -1.07 -7.97
C PHE A 249 -16.23 -0.21 -7.21
N THR A 250 -16.18 1.07 -7.53
CA THR A 250 -15.30 2.05 -6.89
C THR A 250 -16.13 2.97 -6.00
N THR A 251 -15.91 2.86 -4.69
CA THR A 251 -16.56 3.74 -3.69
C THR A 251 -15.50 4.53 -2.94
N PRO A 252 -15.38 5.86 -3.18
CA PRO A 252 -14.43 6.68 -2.44
C PRO A 252 -14.75 6.63 -0.94
N ILE A 253 -13.77 6.30 -0.09
CA ILE A 253 -13.91 6.37 1.37
C ILE A 253 -13.65 7.80 1.82
N ASP A 254 -12.55 8.38 1.36
CA ASP A 254 -12.16 9.78 1.56
C ASP A 254 -11.27 10.25 0.39
N GLU A 255 -10.51 11.32 0.57
CA GLU A 255 -9.64 11.88 -0.48
C GLU A 255 -8.41 11.02 -0.78
N HIS A 256 -8.04 10.09 0.09
CA HIS A 256 -6.83 9.28 0.00
C HIS A 256 -7.10 7.79 -0.04
N ARG A 257 -8.33 7.36 0.23
CA ARG A 257 -8.69 5.95 0.31
C ARG A 257 -9.94 5.65 -0.49
N THR A 258 -9.90 4.50 -1.16
CA THR A 258 -10.98 4.02 -2.02
C THR A 258 -11.31 2.58 -1.69
N MET A 259 -12.60 2.28 -1.50
CA MET A 259 -13.09 0.91 -1.37
C MET A 259 -13.33 0.34 -2.76
N MET A 260 -12.62 -0.75 -3.08
CA MET A 260 -12.74 -1.48 -4.34
C MET A 260 -13.45 -2.80 -4.08
N ARG A 261 -14.61 -3.00 -4.70
CA ARG A 261 -15.39 -4.25 -4.58
C ARG A 261 -15.50 -4.93 -5.92
N HIS A 262 -15.43 -6.25 -5.91
CA HIS A 262 -15.42 -7.04 -7.13
C HIS A 262 -16.44 -8.17 -7.03
N ILE A 263 -17.18 -8.38 -8.12
CA ILE A 263 -17.88 -9.64 -8.40
C ILE A 263 -17.16 -10.25 -9.61
N PHE A 264 -16.62 -11.45 -9.43
CA PHE A 264 -16.03 -12.24 -10.51
C PHE A 264 -17.00 -13.34 -10.91
N LEU A 265 -17.33 -13.42 -12.19
CA LEU A 265 -18.24 -14.43 -12.74
C LEU A 265 -17.53 -15.27 -13.81
N ARG A 266 -17.92 -16.53 -13.89
CA ARG A 266 -17.46 -17.47 -14.91
C ARG A 266 -18.56 -18.43 -15.30
N ASN A 267 -18.55 -18.90 -16.55
CA ASN A 267 -19.42 -20.00 -17.01
C ASN A 267 -18.60 -21.25 -17.44
N TYR A 268 -17.37 -21.35 -16.95
CA TYR A 268 -16.44 -22.45 -17.19
C TYR A 268 -15.89 -22.92 -15.85
N ARG A 269 -15.50 -24.19 -15.76
CA ARG A 269 -14.93 -24.79 -14.53
C ARG A 269 -15.77 -24.43 -13.30
N MET A 270 -17.03 -24.85 -13.36
CA MET A 270 -18.11 -24.47 -12.45
C MET A 270 -18.02 -25.16 -11.07
N GLU A 271 -17.00 -25.99 -10.87
CA GLU A 271 -16.75 -26.65 -9.60
C GLU A 271 -16.36 -25.63 -8.51
N ALA A 272 -16.95 -25.74 -7.32
CA ALA A 272 -16.74 -24.78 -6.23
C ALA A 272 -15.30 -24.76 -5.70
N ASP A 273 -14.54 -25.87 -5.83
CA ASP A 273 -13.13 -25.92 -5.45
C ASP A 273 -12.22 -25.09 -6.38
N PHE A 274 -12.73 -24.69 -7.55
CA PHE A 274 -12.05 -23.78 -8.47
C PHE A 274 -12.19 -22.31 -8.09
N ASP A 275 -13.11 -21.95 -7.19
CA ASP A 275 -13.38 -20.56 -6.79
C ASP A 275 -12.12 -19.85 -6.29
N ALA A 276 -11.34 -20.50 -5.43
CA ALA A 276 -10.13 -19.91 -4.87
C ALA A 276 -9.09 -19.57 -5.95
N GLU A 277 -8.92 -20.44 -6.95
CA GLU A 277 -7.98 -20.19 -8.06
C GLU A 277 -8.50 -19.10 -9.01
N HIS A 278 -9.81 -19.12 -9.32
CA HIS A 278 -10.46 -18.10 -10.14
C HIS A 278 -10.35 -16.71 -9.52
N THR A 279 -10.67 -16.57 -8.22
CA THR A 279 -10.52 -15.31 -7.48
C THR A 279 -9.06 -14.88 -7.43
N ARG A 280 -8.13 -15.78 -7.06
CA ARG A 280 -6.68 -15.47 -6.99
C ARG A 280 -6.13 -14.93 -8.30
N ARG A 281 -6.57 -15.49 -9.44
CA ARG A 281 -6.13 -15.07 -10.78
C ARG A 281 -6.68 -13.71 -11.17
N ASN A 282 -7.96 -13.43 -10.94
CA ASN A 282 -8.51 -12.10 -11.20
C ASN A 282 -7.82 -11.04 -10.35
N LEU A 283 -7.59 -11.34 -9.06
CA LEU A 283 -6.89 -10.43 -8.14
C LEU A 283 -5.43 -10.17 -8.50
N GLN A 284 -4.81 -11.02 -9.32
CA GLN A 284 -3.41 -10.84 -9.68
C GLN A 284 -3.15 -9.52 -10.42
N ASN A 285 -3.96 -9.21 -11.44
CA ASN A 285 -3.82 -7.96 -12.19
C ASN A 285 -4.26 -6.77 -11.32
N ILE A 286 -5.36 -6.93 -10.58
CA ILE A 286 -5.90 -5.92 -9.66
C ILE A 286 -4.86 -5.51 -8.60
N HIS A 287 -4.12 -6.45 -8.02
CA HIS A 287 -3.09 -6.12 -7.03
C HIS A 287 -1.86 -5.43 -7.66
N GLN A 288 -1.55 -5.68 -8.94
CA GLN A 288 -0.50 -4.93 -9.65
C GLN A 288 -0.94 -3.49 -9.91
N ASP A 289 -2.22 -3.28 -10.24
CA ASP A 289 -2.81 -1.94 -10.40
C ASP A 289 -2.88 -1.19 -9.08
N LYS A 290 -3.30 -1.86 -8.00
CA LYS A 290 -3.30 -1.32 -6.63
C LYS A 290 -1.92 -0.77 -6.26
N ASP A 291 -0.91 -1.62 -6.43
CA ASP A 291 0.49 -1.28 -6.16
C ASP A 291 0.95 -0.02 -6.91
N LEU A 292 0.46 0.17 -8.15
CA LEU A 292 0.74 1.35 -8.95
C LEU A 292 -0.04 2.56 -8.42
N ALA A 293 -1.36 2.42 -8.24
CA ALA A 293 -2.26 3.49 -7.80
C ALA A 293 -1.81 4.14 -6.48
N GLU A 294 -1.44 3.33 -5.48
CA GLU A 294 -0.99 3.82 -4.15
C GLU A 294 0.35 4.61 -4.21
N ARG A 295 1.09 4.47 -5.31
CA ARG A 295 2.38 5.13 -5.52
C ARG A 295 2.30 6.31 -6.47
N LEU A 296 1.19 6.50 -7.18
CA LEU A 296 1.02 7.64 -8.10
C LEU A 296 1.07 8.96 -7.33
N ARG A 297 1.59 9.99 -8.01
CA ARG A 297 1.68 11.35 -7.47
C ARG A 297 1.13 12.35 -8.49
N PRO A 298 0.38 13.39 -8.07
CA PRO A 298 -0.02 13.69 -6.68
C PRO A 298 -0.92 12.61 -6.05
N LEU A 299 -0.92 12.52 -4.71
CA LEU A 299 -1.72 11.53 -3.97
C LEU A 299 -3.22 11.68 -4.19
N VAL A 300 -3.65 12.90 -4.51
CA VAL A 300 -5.02 13.26 -4.85
C VAL A 300 -4.99 13.73 -6.30
N ALA A 301 -5.75 13.06 -7.16
CA ALA A 301 -5.82 13.44 -8.57
C ALA A 301 -6.42 14.84 -8.71
N PRO A 302 -6.04 15.59 -9.75
CA PRO A 302 -6.77 16.80 -10.12
C PRO A 302 -8.23 16.47 -10.43
N ASP A 303 -9.09 17.47 -10.34
CA ASP A 303 -10.51 17.28 -10.60
C ASP A 303 -10.85 17.12 -12.10
N GLY A 304 -9.90 17.34 -13.01
CA GLY A 304 -10.08 17.20 -14.45
C GLY A 304 -8.79 16.77 -15.15
N PRO A 305 -8.80 16.68 -16.49
CA PRO A 305 -7.59 16.41 -17.25
C PRO A 305 -6.52 17.47 -16.96
N ASN A 306 -5.26 17.04 -16.93
CA ASN A 306 -4.11 17.91 -16.74
C ASN A 306 -4.00 18.86 -17.95
N PRO A 307 -4.12 20.19 -17.77
CA PRO A 307 -3.99 21.16 -18.85
C PRO A 307 -2.66 21.06 -19.60
N ASP A 308 -1.59 20.70 -18.87
CA ASP A 308 -0.22 20.58 -19.40
C ASP A 308 0.14 19.11 -19.73
N GLY A 309 -0.83 18.19 -19.63
CA GLY A 309 -0.63 16.77 -19.89
C GLY A 309 -0.48 16.45 -21.37
N PHE A 310 0.44 15.55 -21.70
CA PHE A 310 0.51 14.96 -23.04
C PHE A 310 -0.48 13.81 -23.13
N TYR A 311 -1.60 14.04 -23.81
CA TYR A 311 -2.56 12.99 -24.17
C TYR A 311 -2.26 12.47 -25.58
N ALA A 312 -2.08 11.17 -25.71
CA ALA A 312 -1.90 10.49 -26.99
C ALA A 312 -3.28 10.16 -27.61
N HIS A 313 -3.36 10.20 -28.94
CA HIS A 313 -4.63 10.30 -29.69
C HIS A 313 -5.58 9.13 -29.42
N ASP A 314 -5.16 7.90 -29.70
CA ASP A 314 -6.03 6.72 -29.59
C ASP A 314 -5.88 6.03 -28.23
N GLU A 315 -4.71 6.14 -27.64
CA GLU A 315 -4.31 5.48 -26.41
C GLU A 315 -5.09 5.99 -25.18
N ASP A 316 -5.38 7.30 -25.12
CA ASP A 316 -6.04 7.93 -23.95
C ASP A 316 -7.56 8.14 -24.13
N LYS A 317 -8.17 7.63 -25.20
CA LYS A 317 -9.61 7.90 -25.50
C LYS A 317 -10.54 7.49 -24.37
N ILE A 318 -10.30 6.34 -23.75
CA ILE A 318 -11.11 5.85 -22.63
C ILE A 318 -11.04 6.84 -21.46
N MET A 319 -9.84 7.33 -21.15
CA MET A 319 -9.55 8.25 -20.05
C MET A 319 -10.19 9.61 -20.28
N LEU A 320 -10.10 10.13 -21.50
CA LEU A 320 -10.71 11.37 -21.90
C LEU A 320 -12.24 11.27 -21.90
N THR A 321 -12.82 10.16 -22.36
CA THR A 321 -14.28 9.92 -22.27
C THR A 321 -14.74 9.85 -20.80
N TYR A 322 -14.01 9.16 -19.93
CA TYR A 322 -14.29 9.15 -18.49
C TYR A 322 -14.26 10.58 -17.92
N TRP A 323 -13.23 11.37 -18.23
CA TRP A 323 -13.15 12.76 -17.81
C TRP A 323 -14.32 13.60 -18.32
N GLY A 324 -14.79 13.36 -19.54
CA GLY A 324 -15.95 14.05 -20.10
C GLY A 324 -17.23 13.77 -19.31
N LEU A 325 -17.45 12.52 -18.89
CA LEU A 325 -18.57 12.18 -18.01
C LEU A 325 -18.45 12.84 -16.63
N MET A 326 -17.24 12.86 -16.06
CA MET A 326 -16.95 13.53 -14.79
C MET A 326 -17.18 15.05 -14.88
N GLU A 327 -16.82 15.66 -16.00
CA GLU A 327 -17.09 17.07 -16.32
C GLU A 327 -18.59 17.34 -16.43
N GLN A 328 -19.37 16.48 -17.12
CA GLN A 328 -20.83 16.63 -17.19
C GLN A 328 -21.48 16.60 -15.80
N MET A 329 -21.06 15.69 -14.92
CA MET A 329 -21.56 15.65 -13.54
C MET A 329 -21.14 16.88 -12.73
N ARG A 330 -19.92 17.36 -12.92
CA ARG A 330 -19.42 18.59 -12.28
C ARG A 330 -20.22 19.81 -12.71
N ASN A 331 -20.57 19.92 -13.99
CA ASN A 331 -21.38 20.99 -14.54
C ASN A 331 -22.82 20.98 -14.01
N LYS A 332 -23.32 19.82 -13.55
CA LYS A 332 -24.58 19.71 -12.80
C LYS A 332 -24.46 20.13 -11.33
N GLY A 333 -23.27 20.50 -10.86
CA GLY A 333 -22.99 20.87 -9.47
C GLY A 333 -22.90 19.67 -8.53
N TRP A 334 -22.59 18.47 -9.04
CA TRP A 334 -22.62 17.24 -8.23
C TRP A 334 -21.29 16.94 -7.53
N GLN A 335 -20.23 17.69 -7.80
CA GLN A 335 -18.92 17.39 -7.22
C GLN A 335 -18.81 17.96 -5.81
N LEU A 336 -18.25 17.20 -4.87
CA LEU A 336 -17.87 17.74 -3.56
C LEU A 336 -16.74 18.76 -3.71
N ASP A 337 -16.82 19.88 -3.00
CA ASP A 337 -15.75 20.87 -2.94
C ASP A 337 -14.65 20.41 -1.97
N ARG A 338 -13.63 19.74 -2.52
CA ARG A 338 -12.48 19.23 -1.77
C ARG A 338 -11.78 20.29 -0.91
N SER A 339 -11.70 21.52 -1.40
CA SER A 339 -11.04 22.62 -0.66
C SER A 339 -11.78 23.01 0.63
N LYS A 340 -13.08 22.69 0.69
CA LYS A 340 -13.94 22.93 1.86
C LYS A 340 -14.18 21.67 2.68
N LEU A 341 -13.65 20.50 2.27
CA LEU A 341 -13.73 19.27 3.06
C LEU A 341 -12.75 19.35 4.25
N GLN A 342 -13.28 19.34 5.46
CA GLN A 342 -12.50 19.30 6.71
C GLN A 342 -12.53 17.89 7.28
N ALA A 343 -11.46 17.40 7.90
CA ALA A 343 -11.42 16.04 8.45
C ALA A 343 -12.66 15.71 9.33
N ALA A 344 -13.16 14.47 9.26
CA ALA A 344 -14.44 14.07 9.86
C ALA A 344 -14.47 14.19 11.40
N ASP A 345 -13.32 14.20 12.06
CA ASP A 345 -13.14 14.43 13.49
C ASP A 345 -13.28 15.91 13.89
N THR A 346 -13.13 16.84 12.95
CA THR A 346 -13.24 18.29 13.20
C THR A 346 -14.67 18.82 13.03
N LYS A 347 -15.42 18.30 12.05
CA LYS A 347 -16.82 18.67 11.78
C LYS A 347 -17.61 17.52 11.20
N VAL A 348 -18.90 17.49 11.54
CA VAL A 348 -19.88 16.57 10.97
C VAL A 348 -20.00 16.82 9.46
N ARG A 349 -19.82 15.76 8.67
CA ARG A 349 -20.02 15.75 7.22
C ARG A 349 -21.32 15.03 6.91
N ILE A 350 -22.27 15.74 6.33
CA ILE A 350 -23.52 15.15 5.84
C ILE A 350 -23.57 15.27 4.32
N ILE A 351 -23.60 14.12 3.64
CA ILE A 351 -23.99 14.09 2.22
C ILE A 351 -25.50 14.36 2.17
N PRO A 352 -25.98 15.31 1.35
CA PRO A 352 -27.41 15.61 1.35
C PRO A 352 -28.22 14.41 0.82
N SER A 353 -29.36 14.15 1.44
CA SER A 353 -30.32 13.12 0.96
C SER A 353 -31.53 13.76 0.26
N PRO A 354 -32.36 12.98 -0.49
CA PRO A 354 -33.51 13.52 -1.22
C PRO A 354 -34.52 14.27 -0.33
N ASN A 355 -34.63 13.86 0.93
CA ASN A 355 -35.51 14.49 1.91
C ASN A 355 -35.13 15.95 2.18
N ARG A 356 -33.86 16.33 2.00
CA ARG A 356 -33.41 17.74 2.13
C ARG A 356 -33.97 18.63 1.03
N LYS A 357 -34.05 18.13 -0.21
CA LYS A 357 -34.63 18.86 -1.34
C LYS A 357 -36.12 19.10 -1.13
N ALA A 358 -36.84 18.11 -0.61
CA ALA A 358 -38.27 18.22 -0.29
C ALA A 358 -38.55 19.11 0.94
N ASN A 359 -37.63 19.14 1.91
CA ASN A 359 -37.76 19.93 3.14
C ASN A 359 -36.40 20.52 3.53
N PRO A 360 -36.05 21.73 3.07
CA PRO A 360 -34.70 22.29 3.25
C PRO A 360 -34.40 22.77 4.69
N GLU A 361 -35.42 22.89 5.53
CA GLU A 361 -35.29 23.44 6.89
C GLU A 361 -35.33 22.34 7.97
N GLY A 362 -34.87 22.71 9.18
CA GLY A 362 -35.01 21.86 10.37
C GLY A 362 -34.06 20.65 10.44
N TRP A 363 -32.91 20.69 9.76
CA TRP A 363 -31.88 19.65 9.87
C TRP A 363 -30.88 19.98 10.97
N ALA A 364 -30.46 18.96 11.74
CA ALA A 364 -29.54 19.13 12.86
C ALA A 364 -28.12 19.55 12.43
N TYR A 365 -27.69 19.10 11.25
CA TYR A 365 -26.35 19.35 10.72
C TYR A 365 -26.42 19.88 9.28
N PRO A 366 -25.49 20.77 8.88
CA PRO A 366 -25.41 21.27 7.52
C PRO A 366 -24.91 20.19 6.55
N ALA A 367 -25.31 20.28 5.28
CA ALA A 367 -24.76 19.46 4.21
C ALA A 367 -23.32 19.88 3.88
N VAL A 368 -22.54 18.95 3.34
CA VAL A 368 -21.21 19.23 2.78
C VAL A 368 -21.30 20.22 1.62
N ALA A 369 -20.24 21.01 1.42
CA ALA A 369 -20.17 21.94 0.30
C ALA A 369 -19.95 21.20 -1.02
N LEU A 370 -20.71 21.62 -2.04
CA LEU A 370 -20.51 21.22 -3.43
C LEU A 370 -19.70 22.29 -4.15
N LEU A 371 -18.93 21.87 -5.15
CA LEU A 371 -18.18 22.77 -6.01
C LEU A 371 -19.18 23.57 -6.86
N ASP A 372 -19.02 24.90 -6.88
CA ASP A 372 -19.81 25.75 -7.78
C ASP A 372 -19.32 25.50 -9.22
N PRO A 373 -20.20 25.17 -10.18
CA PRO A 373 -19.82 25.07 -11.58
C PRO A 373 -19.12 26.32 -12.13
N ALA A 374 -19.37 27.49 -11.57
CA ALA A 374 -18.69 28.74 -11.94
C ALA A 374 -17.22 28.80 -11.46
N ASP A 375 -16.86 28.02 -10.44
CA ASP A 375 -15.50 27.95 -9.87
C ASP A 375 -14.64 26.86 -10.56
N ILE A 376 -15.16 26.19 -11.59
CA ILE A 376 -14.43 25.18 -12.37
C ILE A 376 -13.35 25.87 -13.20
N THR A 377 -12.08 25.67 -12.83
CA THR A 377 -10.92 26.22 -13.55
C THR A 377 -10.18 25.17 -14.40
N GLN A 378 -10.66 23.92 -14.42
CA GLN A 378 -10.04 22.82 -15.16
C GLN A 378 -10.31 22.94 -16.67
N THR A 379 -9.38 22.43 -17.48
CA THR A 379 -9.54 22.37 -18.94
C THR A 379 -10.70 21.44 -19.30
N SER A 380 -11.57 21.89 -20.21
CA SER A 380 -12.64 21.05 -20.75
C SER A 380 -12.04 19.95 -21.62
N VAL A 381 -12.61 18.74 -21.55
CA VAL A 381 -12.22 17.66 -22.47
C VAL A 381 -12.47 18.06 -23.93
N LYS A 382 -13.45 18.93 -24.19
CA LYS A 382 -13.76 19.43 -25.55
C LYS A 382 -12.65 20.33 -26.13
N ASP A 383 -11.85 20.95 -25.28
CA ASP A 383 -10.70 21.76 -25.70
C ASP A 383 -9.47 20.89 -26.03
N LEU A 384 -9.49 19.63 -25.61
CA LEU A 384 -8.52 18.63 -26.01
C LEU A 384 -8.94 18.09 -27.38
N LYS A 385 -7.98 18.00 -28.30
CA LYS A 385 -8.19 17.25 -29.54
C LYS A 385 -8.46 15.78 -29.11
N TYR A 386 -9.18 14.99 -29.90
CA TYR A 386 -9.23 13.51 -29.83
C TYR A 386 -10.50 12.80 -29.32
N VAL A 387 -11.52 13.46 -28.74
CA VAL A 387 -12.78 12.76 -28.33
C VAL A 387 -14.07 13.55 -28.62
N ASP A 388 -15.08 12.88 -29.20
CA ASP A 388 -16.45 13.38 -29.34
C ASP A 388 -17.36 12.73 -28.27
N ILE A 389 -17.47 13.38 -27.10
CA ILE A 389 -18.31 12.92 -25.99
C ILE A 389 -19.79 13.25 -26.17
N ASP A 390 -20.15 14.06 -27.17
CA ASP A 390 -21.52 14.51 -27.40
C ASP A 390 -22.31 13.50 -28.26
N ASN A 391 -21.63 12.60 -28.96
CA ASN A 391 -22.25 11.53 -29.75
C ASN A 391 -22.60 10.31 -28.86
N VAL A 392 -23.76 10.38 -28.19
CA VAL A 392 -24.27 9.33 -27.30
C VAL A 392 -25.18 8.35 -28.06
N GLU A 393 -24.86 7.06 -28.00
CA GLU A 393 -25.76 6.01 -28.49
C GLU A 393 -26.79 5.61 -27.42
N ALA A 394 -28.05 5.43 -27.84
CA ALA A 394 -29.12 4.98 -26.94
C ALA A 394 -28.87 3.54 -26.49
N THR A 395 -28.74 3.34 -25.18
CA THR A 395 -28.51 2.01 -24.59
C THR A 395 -29.77 1.15 -24.73
N ARG A 396 -29.74 0.05 -25.48
CA ARG A 396 -30.87 -0.91 -25.49
C ARG A 396 -30.67 -1.94 -24.38
N ALA A 397 -31.69 -2.15 -23.54
CA ALA A 397 -31.70 -3.17 -22.49
C ALA A 397 -31.42 -4.61 -22.97
N LYS A 398 -31.46 -4.89 -24.28
CA LYS A 398 -31.17 -6.21 -24.88
C LYS A 398 -29.70 -6.42 -25.25
N ASP A 399 -28.86 -5.40 -25.14
CA ASP A 399 -27.45 -5.45 -25.56
C ASP A 399 -26.50 -5.86 -24.42
N TYR A 400 -27.04 -6.34 -23.30
CA TYR A 400 -26.28 -6.82 -22.14
C TYR A 400 -25.81 -8.28 -22.25
N GLY A 401 -26.13 -9.05 -23.31
CA GLY A 401 -25.78 -10.48 -23.32
C GLY A 401 -25.93 -11.30 -24.60
N LYS A 402 -25.76 -10.75 -25.81
CA LYS A 402 -25.67 -11.58 -27.03
C LYS A 402 -24.39 -11.30 -27.80
N SER A 403 -23.46 -12.25 -27.77
CA SER A 403 -22.36 -12.33 -28.75
C SER A 403 -22.97 -12.42 -30.16
N GLU A 404 -22.54 -11.58 -31.09
CA GLU A 404 -22.88 -11.78 -32.50
C GLU A 404 -22.34 -13.14 -32.99
N PRO A 405 -23.03 -13.84 -33.92
CA PRO A 405 -22.61 -15.16 -34.36
C PRO A 405 -21.35 -15.07 -35.23
N VAL A 406 -20.30 -15.82 -34.88
CA VAL A 406 -19.05 -15.88 -35.65
C VAL A 406 -18.97 -17.16 -36.48
N VAL A 407 -18.51 -16.97 -37.72
CA VAL A 407 -18.34 -17.94 -38.80
C VAL A 407 -17.35 -19.05 -38.42
N PRO A 408 -17.61 -20.34 -38.73
CA PRO A 408 -16.69 -21.43 -38.41
C PRO A 408 -15.43 -21.36 -39.27
N ARG A 409 -14.26 -21.68 -38.68
CA ARG A 409 -13.03 -21.90 -39.45
C ARG A 409 -12.68 -23.38 -39.50
N ASP A 410 -12.39 -23.84 -40.71
CA ASP A 410 -12.00 -25.20 -41.07
C ASP A 410 -10.67 -25.64 -40.45
N ALA A 411 -10.55 -26.96 -40.34
CA ALA A 411 -9.52 -27.69 -39.62
C ALA A 411 -8.11 -27.67 -40.23
N LYS A 412 -7.14 -27.86 -39.31
CA LYS A 412 -5.74 -28.34 -39.43
C LYS A 412 -4.66 -27.30 -39.75
N SER A 413 -3.80 -27.07 -38.77
CA SER A 413 -2.37 -27.38 -38.90
C SER A 413 -1.76 -27.73 -37.53
N LYS A 414 -0.84 -28.69 -37.54
CA LYS A 414 0.11 -28.96 -36.46
C LYS A 414 1.31 -28.03 -36.69
N ALA A 415 1.69 -27.23 -35.72
CA ALA A 415 3.04 -26.70 -35.62
C ALA A 415 3.38 -26.51 -34.13
N THR A 416 4.47 -27.13 -33.70
CA THR A 416 5.16 -26.87 -32.44
C THR A 416 6.48 -26.18 -32.81
N MET A 417 6.84 -25.10 -32.12
CA MET A 417 8.11 -24.32 -32.20
C MET A 417 8.22 -23.14 -33.19
N GLU A 418 7.17 -22.34 -33.46
CA GLU A 418 7.32 -21.07 -34.23
C GLU A 418 7.09 -19.77 -33.43
N TRP A 419 6.64 -19.84 -32.17
CA TRP A 419 6.21 -18.64 -31.42
C TRP A 419 7.34 -17.76 -30.85
N GLU A 420 8.52 -18.34 -30.57
CA GLU A 420 9.65 -17.61 -29.96
C GLU A 420 10.31 -16.66 -30.98
N ASP A 421 10.44 -17.11 -32.23
CA ASP A 421 10.97 -16.32 -33.34
C ASP A 421 10.03 -15.16 -33.72
N GLU A 422 8.71 -15.36 -33.62
CA GLU A 422 7.72 -14.29 -33.85
C GLU A 422 7.73 -13.25 -32.71
N ALA A 423 7.86 -13.67 -31.45
CA ALA A 423 7.99 -12.76 -30.31
C ALA A 423 9.27 -11.91 -30.38
N LEU A 424 10.39 -12.49 -30.82
CA LEU A 424 11.65 -11.78 -31.13
C LEU A 424 11.47 -10.72 -32.20
N ALA A 425 10.90 -11.12 -33.34
CA ALA A 425 10.68 -10.23 -34.46
C ALA A 425 9.73 -9.07 -34.11
N MET A 426 8.84 -9.26 -33.14
CA MET A 426 7.93 -8.24 -32.63
C MET A 426 8.59 -7.27 -31.65
N ILE A 427 9.44 -7.75 -30.73
CA ILE A 427 10.20 -6.89 -29.81
C ILE A 427 11.19 -6.02 -30.60
N GLU A 428 11.84 -6.57 -31.64
CA GLU A 428 12.75 -5.82 -32.51
C GLU A 428 12.09 -4.68 -33.28
N LYS A 429 10.78 -4.77 -33.56
CA LYS A 429 10.00 -3.72 -34.25
C LYS A 429 9.50 -2.61 -33.31
N ALA A 430 9.49 -2.83 -32.00
CA ALA A 430 9.08 -1.81 -31.03
C ALA A 430 10.07 -0.63 -31.00
N PRO A 431 9.63 0.62 -30.74
CA PRO A 431 10.53 1.77 -30.67
C PRO A 431 11.65 1.57 -29.63
N GLY A 432 12.90 1.78 -30.03
CA GLY A 432 14.09 1.37 -29.26
C GLY A 432 14.22 1.96 -27.84
N PHE A 433 13.51 3.05 -27.53
CA PHE A 433 13.50 3.63 -26.18
C PHE A 433 12.55 2.91 -25.20
N ILE A 434 11.59 2.13 -25.71
CA ILE A 434 10.59 1.42 -24.89
C ILE A 434 10.98 -0.06 -24.70
N GLN A 435 11.70 -0.65 -25.66
CA GLN A 435 12.20 -2.03 -25.62
C GLN A 435 12.80 -2.45 -24.25
N PRO A 436 13.65 -1.65 -23.57
CA PRO A 436 14.23 -2.04 -22.28
C PRO A 436 13.18 -2.21 -21.16
N MET A 437 12.09 -1.44 -21.22
CA MET A 437 11.01 -1.48 -20.24
C MET A 437 10.09 -2.67 -20.45
N ILE A 438 9.77 -3.00 -21.71
CA ILE A 438 9.00 -4.20 -22.10
C ILE A 438 9.74 -5.46 -21.61
N ILE A 439 11.04 -5.53 -21.89
CA ILE A 439 11.91 -6.64 -21.50
C ILE A 439 11.97 -6.76 -19.96
N LYS A 440 12.19 -5.65 -19.24
CA LYS A 440 12.27 -5.66 -17.77
C LYS A 440 10.96 -6.07 -17.08
N ASN A 441 9.82 -5.71 -17.65
CA ASN A 441 8.52 -6.07 -17.09
C ASN A 441 8.13 -7.52 -17.43
N ALA A 442 8.48 -8.00 -18.62
CA ALA A 442 8.39 -9.42 -18.96
C ALA A 442 9.30 -10.28 -18.05
N GLU A 443 10.54 -9.83 -17.77
CA GLU A 443 11.45 -10.46 -16.81
C GLU A 443 10.87 -10.54 -15.39
N LYS A 444 10.20 -9.47 -14.95
CA LYS A 444 9.55 -9.41 -13.64
C LYS A 444 8.36 -10.39 -13.58
N ALA A 445 7.50 -10.37 -14.61
CA ALA A 445 6.35 -11.27 -14.71
C ALA A 445 6.76 -12.75 -14.73
N ALA A 446 7.82 -13.11 -15.46
CA ALA A 446 8.37 -14.46 -15.53
C ALA A 446 8.94 -14.94 -14.18
N ARG A 447 9.65 -14.06 -13.45
CA ARG A 447 10.21 -14.38 -12.12
C ARG A 447 9.15 -14.58 -11.04
N GLU A 448 8.04 -13.86 -11.11
CA GLU A 448 6.98 -13.88 -10.09
C GLU A 448 5.98 -15.03 -10.30
N LYS A 449 5.80 -15.54 -11.52
CA LYS A 449 4.78 -16.56 -11.86
C LYS A 449 5.32 -17.98 -12.11
N GLY A 450 6.64 -18.18 -12.23
CA GLY A 450 7.21 -19.51 -12.48
C GLY A 450 6.72 -20.13 -13.80
N SER A 451 6.59 -19.32 -14.84
CA SER A 451 5.94 -19.71 -16.08
C SER A 451 6.65 -19.12 -17.31
N ASN A 452 6.63 -19.89 -18.40
CA ASN A 452 7.45 -19.77 -19.61
C ASN A 452 6.89 -18.74 -20.61
N PHE A 453 6.74 -17.48 -20.22
CA PHE A 453 6.36 -16.44 -21.20
C PHE A 453 7.50 -15.97 -22.10
N VAL A 454 8.74 -16.33 -21.78
CA VAL A 454 9.93 -16.10 -22.62
C VAL A 454 10.95 -17.19 -22.25
N THR A 455 11.41 -18.00 -23.20
CA THR A 455 12.44 -19.02 -22.90
C THR A 455 13.74 -18.35 -22.47
N VAL A 456 14.53 -19.05 -21.63
CA VAL A 456 15.85 -18.55 -21.20
C VAL A 456 16.75 -18.27 -22.40
N GLU A 457 16.60 -19.04 -23.48
CA GLU A 457 17.32 -18.87 -24.74
C GLU A 457 16.90 -17.59 -25.49
N LEU A 458 15.59 -17.33 -25.58
CA LEU A 458 15.02 -16.09 -26.12
C LEU A 458 15.46 -14.83 -25.32
N MET A 459 15.59 -14.95 -23.99
CA MET A 459 16.11 -13.89 -23.13
C MET A 459 17.61 -13.59 -23.37
N GLU A 460 18.40 -14.61 -23.69
CA GLU A 460 19.84 -14.49 -23.94
C GLU A 460 20.12 -13.89 -25.34
N GLU A 461 19.30 -14.20 -26.35
CA GLU A 461 19.39 -13.56 -27.67
C GLU A 461 19.00 -12.07 -27.67
N LEU A 462 17.95 -11.70 -26.95
CA LEU A 462 17.51 -10.30 -26.80
C LEU A 462 18.59 -9.43 -26.12
N GLN A 463 19.28 -9.97 -25.11
CA GLN A 463 20.41 -9.30 -24.44
C GLN A 463 21.66 -9.21 -25.33
N ALA A 464 21.91 -10.19 -26.21
CA ALA A 464 23.04 -10.17 -27.14
C ALA A 464 22.88 -9.08 -28.23
N LYS A 465 21.65 -8.88 -28.75
CA LYS A 465 21.37 -7.86 -29.77
C LYS A 465 21.41 -6.43 -29.22
N GLN A 466 20.99 -6.22 -27.97
CA GLN A 466 21.07 -4.92 -27.27
C GLN A 466 22.52 -4.42 -27.07
N ASN A 467 23.49 -5.34 -27.08
CA ASN A 467 24.91 -5.07 -26.88
C ASN A 467 25.74 -4.96 -28.19
N GLY A 468 25.11 -4.89 -29.36
CA GLY A 468 25.78 -4.51 -30.61
C GLY A 468 26.58 -5.62 -31.32
N GLY A 469 26.15 -6.88 -31.25
CA GLY A 469 26.69 -7.96 -32.12
C GLY A 469 28.07 -8.49 -31.73
N VAL A 470 28.55 -8.18 -30.52
CA VAL A 470 29.70 -8.89 -29.95
C VAL A 470 29.15 -10.14 -29.25
N ALA A 471 29.33 -11.30 -29.89
CA ALA A 471 29.14 -12.57 -29.21
C ALA A 471 29.99 -12.56 -27.93
N PRO A 472 29.40 -12.73 -26.73
CA PRO A 472 30.19 -12.92 -25.54
C PRO A 472 31.07 -14.15 -25.77
N SER A 473 32.31 -14.11 -25.32
CA SER A 473 33.14 -15.30 -25.20
C SER A 473 32.34 -16.41 -24.51
N ALA A 474 32.64 -17.68 -24.80
CA ALA A 474 31.94 -18.85 -24.26
C ALA A 474 32.04 -19.01 -22.71
N ASP A 475 32.40 -17.95 -21.99
CA ASP A 475 32.40 -17.78 -20.54
C ASP A 475 31.68 -16.47 -20.07
N GLY A 476 30.91 -15.84 -20.98
CA GLY A 476 30.25 -14.53 -20.88
C GLY A 476 29.28 -14.30 -19.72
N SER A 477 29.82 -14.22 -18.50
CA SER A 477 29.09 -13.88 -17.29
C SER A 477 29.20 -12.38 -16.97
N ALA A 478 28.28 -11.59 -17.50
CA ALA A 478 27.78 -10.44 -16.73
C ALA A 478 26.90 -10.98 -15.59
N PRO A 479 27.00 -10.50 -14.33
CA PRO A 479 26.31 -11.14 -13.22
C PRO A 479 24.80 -10.89 -13.32
N LYS A 480 24.01 -11.94 -13.62
CA LYS A 480 22.57 -11.98 -13.29
C LYS A 480 22.45 -11.62 -11.79
N PRO A 481 21.50 -10.77 -11.34
CA PRO A 481 21.30 -10.53 -9.91
C PRO A 481 20.87 -11.86 -9.31
N LYS A 482 21.79 -12.49 -8.56
CA LYS A 482 21.50 -13.70 -7.81
C LYS A 482 20.50 -13.29 -6.76
N MET A 483 19.23 -13.67 -6.92
CA MET A 483 18.41 -13.89 -5.74
C MET A 483 19.24 -14.77 -4.83
N ALA A 484 19.60 -14.25 -3.65
CA ALA A 484 20.23 -15.05 -2.62
C ALA A 484 19.36 -16.30 -2.48
N LYS A 485 19.86 -17.45 -2.93
CA LYS A 485 19.20 -18.72 -2.68
C LYS A 485 19.08 -18.75 -1.17
N ARG A 486 17.85 -18.75 -0.65
CA ARG A 486 17.57 -19.03 0.76
C ARG A 486 18.35 -20.30 1.05
N LYS A 487 19.47 -20.19 1.77
CA LYS A 487 20.05 -21.37 2.42
C LYS A 487 18.92 -21.83 3.31
N GLN A 488 18.27 -22.93 2.93
CA GLN A 488 17.55 -23.73 3.90
C GLN A 488 18.63 -24.13 4.91
N SER A 489 18.82 -23.31 5.95
CA SER A 489 19.37 -23.82 7.18
C SER A 489 18.34 -24.85 7.62
N GLU A 490 18.69 -26.12 7.45
CA GLU A 490 18.01 -27.19 8.15
C GLU A 490 17.81 -26.73 9.59
N GLY A 491 16.57 -26.84 10.05
CA GLY A 491 16.19 -26.56 11.43
C GLY A 491 17.00 -27.46 12.36
N SER A 492 18.18 -27.00 12.72
CA SER A 492 18.94 -27.43 13.88
C SER A 492 18.93 -26.25 14.81
N ALA A 493 18.19 -26.39 15.91
CA ALA A 493 18.24 -25.48 17.02
C ALA A 493 19.70 -25.32 17.46
N MET A 494 20.36 -24.24 17.06
CA MET A 494 21.71 -23.94 17.56
C MET A 494 21.60 -23.32 18.95
N GLN A 495 21.40 -24.20 19.95
CA GLN A 495 21.53 -23.93 21.38
C GLN A 495 22.97 -23.57 21.82
N ASN A 496 23.91 -23.27 20.90
CA ASN A 496 25.34 -23.27 21.20
C ASN A 496 25.97 -21.87 21.40
N GLY A 497 25.19 -20.78 21.48
CA GLY A 497 25.73 -19.45 21.83
C GLY A 497 26.80 -18.92 20.87
N GLN A 498 26.79 -19.32 19.60
CA GLN A 498 27.75 -18.90 18.56
C GLN A 498 27.02 -18.44 17.27
N GLU A 499 25.82 -17.88 17.42
CA GLU A 499 24.94 -17.51 16.30
C GLU A 499 25.54 -16.47 15.33
N LEU A 500 26.47 -15.64 15.81
CA LEU A 500 27.13 -14.60 15.03
C LEU A 500 28.58 -14.95 14.70
N ALA A 501 28.96 -16.22 14.80
CA ALA A 501 30.31 -16.68 14.51
C ALA A 501 30.77 -16.23 13.12
N GLY A 502 31.89 -15.51 13.08
CA GLY A 502 32.51 -15.02 11.84
C GLY A 502 31.96 -13.70 11.30
N LYS A 503 30.91 -13.14 11.91
CA LYS A 503 30.41 -11.79 11.59
C LYS A 503 31.33 -10.73 12.17
N VAL A 504 31.57 -9.64 11.44
CA VAL A 504 32.33 -8.48 11.92
C VAL A 504 31.38 -7.31 12.16
N VAL A 505 31.34 -6.80 13.39
CA VAL A 505 30.41 -5.75 13.82
C VAL A 505 31.16 -4.56 14.40
N ILE A 506 30.90 -3.37 13.85
CA ILE A 506 31.34 -2.10 14.45
C ILE A 506 30.27 -1.62 15.43
N VAL A 507 30.66 -1.20 16.63
CA VAL A 507 29.77 -0.52 17.58
C VAL A 507 30.36 0.84 17.94
N THR A 508 29.75 1.90 17.41
CA THR A 508 30.24 3.27 17.67
C THR A 508 29.85 3.70 19.09
N GLY A 509 30.79 4.32 19.81
CA GLY A 509 30.58 4.59 21.24
C GLY A 509 30.48 3.32 22.09
N GLY A 510 31.08 2.20 21.65
CA GLY A 510 31.00 0.88 22.29
C GLY A 510 31.85 0.69 23.54
N THR A 511 32.32 1.77 24.18
CA THR A 511 33.25 1.73 25.33
C THR A 511 32.57 1.80 26.69
N MET A 512 31.29 2.15 26.74
CA MET A 512 30.49 2.23 27.98
C MET A 512 28.99 2.02 27.73
N GLY A 513 28.21 1.84 28.79
CA GLY A 513 26.75 1.81 28.76
C GLY A 513 26.16 0.84 27.74
N ILE A 514 25.12 1.30 27.02
CA ILE A 514 24.35 0.50 26.05
C ILE A 514 25.26 -0.08 24.95
N GLY A 515 26.18 0.74 24.41
CA GLY A 515 27.12 0.31 23.38
C GLY A 515 28.03 -0.82 23.84
N PHE A 516 28.57 -0.73 25.07
CA PHE A 516 29.41 -1.78 25.64
C PHE A 516 28.63 -3.07 25.92
N GLY A 517 27.39 -2.95 26.41
CA GLY A 517 26.50 -4.10 26.62
C GLY A 517 26.18 -4.85 25.32
N MET A 518 25.80 -4.11 24.26
CA MET A 518 25.60 -4.70 22.93
C MET A 518 26.87 -5.37 22.41
N ALA A 519 28.02 -4.70 22.48
CA ALA A 519 29.31 -5.25 22.07
C ALA A 519 29.64 -6.57 22.82
N THR A 520 29.38 -6.60 24.14
CA THR A 520 29.58 -7.78 24.98
C THR A 520 28.70 -8.95 24.54
N ARG A 521 27.41 -8.72 24.34
CA ARG A 521 26.48 -9.79 23.92
C ARG A 521 26.84 -10.35 22.55
N LEU A 522 27.11 -9.48 21.58
CA LEU A 522 27.45 -9.87 20.22
C LEU A 522 28.77 -10.66 20.17
N ALA A 523 29.77 -10.25 20.95
CA ALA A 523 31.03 -10.98 21.10
C ALA A 523 30.84 -12.37 21.74
N LYS A 524 29.97 -12.48 22.76
CA LYS A 524 29.60 -13.78 23.36
C LYS A 524 28.93 -14.71 22.35
N TYR A 525 28.16 -14.15 21.40
CA TYR A 525 27.61 -14.89 20.26
C TYR A 525 28.61 -15.16 19.12
N GLY A 526 29.89 -14.85 19.31
CA GLY A 526 30.97 -15.23 18.41
C GLY A 526 31.30 -14.21 17.32
N ALA A 527 30.71 -13.01 17.34
CA ALA A 527 31.07 -11.94 16.43
C ALA A 527 32.45 -11.36 16.76
N ASN A 528 33.17 -10.91 15.73
CA ASN A 528 34.33 -10.04 15.88
C ASN A 528 33.85 -8.59 16.03
N ILE A 529 34.26 -7.89 17.08
CA ILE A 529 33.75 -6.58 17.43
C ILE A 529 34.85 -5.52 17.27
N VAL A 530 34.49 -4.39 16.64
CA VAL A 530 35.28 -3.17 16.69
C VAL A 530 34.50 -2.13 17.51
N ILE A 531 35.03 -1.73 18.66
CA ILE A 531 34.47 -0.64 19.46
C ILE A 531 35.22 0.67 19.22
N THR A 532 34.51 1.78 19.34
CA THR A 532 35.09 3.11 19.08
C THR A 532 34.77 4.12 20.16
N SER A 533 35.68 5.08 20.33
CA SER A 533 35.51 6.27 21.18
C SER A 533 36.51 7.35 20.79
N ARG A 534 36.29 8.58 21.27
CA ARG A 534 37.24 9.70 21.10
C ARG A 534 38.45 9.60 22.02
N ASN A 535 38.27 9.02 23.21
CA ASN A 535 39.28 8.98 24.28
C ASN A 535 39.96 7.62 24.29
N ALA A 536 41.27 7.63 23.98
CA ALA A 536 42.10 6.44 23.90
C ALA A 536 42.11 5.63 25.21
N ASP A 537 42.29 6.29 26.36
CA ASP A 537 42.41 5.62 27.66
C ASP A 537 41.15 4.81 28.00
N THR A 538 39.97 5.42 27.84
CA THR A 538 38.68 4.72 28.06
C THR A 538 38.43 3.61 27.04
N GLY A 539 38.97 3.77 25.82
CA GLY A 539 38.90 2.77 24.77
C GLY A 539 39.73 1.53 25.05
N GLU A 540 40.98 1.72 25.45
CA GLU A 540 41.91 0.64 25.80
C GLU A 540 41.42 -0.13 27.05
N GLU A 541 40.86 0.57 28.04
CA GLU A 541 40.25 -0.07 29.20
C GLU A 541 39.04 -0.95 28.79
N ALA A 542 38.14 -0.39 27.96
CA ALA A 542 36.97 -1.12 27.47
C ALA A 542 37.39 -2.35 26.63
N LEU A 543 38.40 -2.21 25.77
CA LEU A 543 38.98 -3.33 25.02
C LEU A 543 39.46 -4.42 25.98
N ALA A 544 40.25 -4.07 27.00
CA ALA A 544 40.77 -5.03 27.96
C ALA A 544 39.65 -5.73 28.77
N ARG A 545 38.58 -5.01 29.11
CA ARG A 545 37.39 -5.57 29.79
C ARG A 545 36.62 -6.53 28.87
N LEU A 546 36.34 -6.12 27.65
CA LEU A 546 35.57 -6.88 26.67
C LEU A 546 36.32 -8.15 26.24
N SER A 547 37.63 -8.07 25.99
CA SER A 547 38.48 -9.22 25.66
C SER A 547 38.60 -10.25 26.80
N LYS A 548 38.31 -9.87 28.06
CA LYS A 548 38.32 -10.75 29.23
C LYS A 548 36.93 -11.22 29.66
N ALA A 549 35.87 -10.74 29.02
CA ALA A 549 34.51 -11.13 29.37
C ALA A 549 34.29 -12.63 29.14
N ALA A 550 33.58 -13.29 30.06
CA ALA A 550 33.30 -14.71 29.95
C ALA A 550 32.54 -15.03 28.65
N GLY A 551 33.04 -16.01 27.87
CA GLY A 551 32.45 -16.39 26.59
C GLY A 551 32.93 -15.56 25.38
N VAL A 552 33.77 -14.53 25.59
CA VAL A 552 34.37 -13.75 24.50
C VAL A 552 35.77 -14.27 24.18
N LYS A 553 36.08 -14.40 22.88
CA LYS A 553 37.45 -14.71 22.43
C LYS A 553 38.29 -13.44 22.45
N ALA A 554 39.43 -13.46 23.13
CA ALA A 554 40.25 -12.26 23.33
C ALA A 554 40.69 -11.58 22.01
N ASN A 555 40.91 -12.37 20.95
CA ASN A 555 41.30 -11.88 19.62
C ASN A 555 40.11 -11.49 18.71
N ALA A 556 38.87 -11.56 19.22
CA ALA A 556 37.67 -11.18 18.49
C ALA A 556 37.24 -9.74 18.79
N VAL A 557 38.08 -8.94 19.43
CA VAL A 557 37.75 -7.56 19.82
C VAL A 557 38.91 -6.63 19.45
N ALA A 558 38.59 -5.50 18.84
CA ALA A 558 39.54 -4.44 18.53
C ALA A 558 38.97 -3.06 18.91
N TYR A 559 39.86 -2.11 19.14
CA TYR A 559 39.52 -0.72 19.43
C TYR A 559 40.05 0.19 18.33
N PHE A 560 39.25 1.19 17.94
CA PHE A 560 39.65 2.25 17.03
C PHE A 560 39.30 3.62 17.64
N GLN A 561 40.32 4.43 17.92
CA GLN A 561 40.13 5.80 18.38
C GLN A 561 39.67 6.68 17.22
N MET A 562 38.55 7.38 17.41
CA MET A 562 38.00 8.25 16.37
C MET A 562 37.04 9.31 16.90
N ASP A 563 36.82 10.34 16.11
CA ASP A 563 35.68 11.26 16.22
C ASP A 563 34.65 10.97 15.12
N ILE A 564 33.47 10.50 15.52
CA ILE A 564 32.38 10.13 14.60
C ILE A 564 31.89 11.32 13.74
N SER A 565 32.11 12.56 14.18
CA SER A 565 31.74 13.75 13.40
C SER A 565 32.67 14.01 12.20
N LYS A 566 33.81 13.30 12.11
CA LYS A 566 34.81 13.49 11.06
C LYS A 566 34.66 12.44 9.97
N GLU A 567 34.46 12.89 8.74
CA GLU A 567 34.33 12.01 7.58
C GLU A 567 35.54 11.06 7.38
N PRO A 568 36.80 11.54 7.43
CA PRO A 568 37.97 10.65 7.26
C PRO A 568 38.05 9.55 8.32
N ASP A 569 37.65 9.85 9.56
CA ASP A 569 37.68 8.89 10.66
C ASP A 569 36.70 7.74 10.43
N ASN A 570 35.51 8.00 9.88
CA ASN A 570 34.51 6.98 9.58
C ASN A 570 34.96 6.08 8.41
N GLU A 571 35.60 6.65 7.39
CA GLU A 571 36.20 5.87 6.29
C GLU A 571 37.31 4.95 6.83
N ASN A 572 38.22 5.52 7.65
CA ASN A 572 39.32 4.79 8.24
C ASN A 572 38.87 3.72 9.24
N LEU A 573 37.77 3.93 9.95
CA LEU A 573 37.17 2.93 10.83
C LEU A 573 36.74 1.67 10.05
N VAL A 574 36.01 1.87 8.95
CA VAL A 574 35.55 0.76 8.11
C VAL A 574 36.75 0.04 7.50
N LYS A 575 37.74 0.79 7.02
CA LYS A 575 39.01 0.22 6.55
C LYS A 575 39.71 -0.60 7.63
N PHE A 576 39.80 -0.08 8.86
CA PHE A 576 40.42 -0.77 9.99
C PHE A 576 39.71 -2.09 10.33
N ALA A 577 38.38 -2.13 10.31
CA ALA A 577 37.62 -3.35 10.54
C ALA A 577 37.92 -4.42 9.48
N VAL A 578 37.99 -4.01 8.20
CA VAL A 578 38.34 -4.88 7.08
C VAL A 578 39.79 -5.35 7.14
N ASP A 579 40.74 -4.47 7.45
CA ASP A 579 42.15 -4.83 7.59
C ASP A 579 42.38 -5.81 8.75
N THR A 580 41.62 -5.66 9.84
CA THR A 580 41.79 -6.46 11.07
C THR A 580 41.09 -7.81 10.97
N PHE A 581 39.87 -7.84 10.45
CA PHE A 581 39.00 -9.03 10.47
C PHE A 581 38.60 -9.54 9.08
N GLY A 582 39.06 -8.88 8.01
CA GLY A 582 38.88 -9.30 6.62
C GLY A 582 37.58 -8.84 5.95
N ARG A 583 36.61 -8.32 6.71
CA ARG A 583 35.29 -7.89 6.23
C ARG A 583 34.57 -6.98 7.23
N LEU A 584 33.44 -6.42 6.82
CA LEU A 584 32.45 -5.80 7.70
C LEU A 584 31.05 -6.38 7.40
N ASP A 585 30.31 -6.81 8.41
CA ASP A 585 28.95 -7.36 8.25
C ASP A 585 27.86 -6.46 8.83
N SER A 586 28.20 -5.70 9.88
CA SER A 586 27.25 -4.79 10.51
C SER A 586 27.90 -3.58 11.14
N ILE A 587 27.18 -2.47 11.18
CA ILE A 587 27.51 -1.30 12.00
C ILE A 587 26.33 -0.92 12.88
N ILE A 588 26.61 -0.65 14.15
CA ILE A 588 25.68 -0.10 15.12
C ILE A 588 26.09 1.36 15.39
N ASN A 589 25.31 2.30 14.85
CA ASN A 589 25.49 3.73 15.04
C ASN A 589 24.88 4.15 16.38
N ASN A 590 25.66 3.98 17.45
CA ASN A 590 25.26 4.20 18.83
C ASN A 590 25.89 5.45 19.46
N ALA A 591 27.02 5.95 18.95
CA ALA A 591 27.68 7.15 19.47
C ALA A 591 26.71 8.34 19.52
N VAL A 592 26.73 9.08 20.63
CA VAL A 592 25.73 10.12 20.90
C VAL A 592 26.30 11.26 21.75
N TYR A 593 25.88 12.48 21.43
CA TYR A 593 25.99 13.65 22.30
C TYR A 593 24.58 14.09 22.73
N PRO A 594 24.27 14.09 24.04
CA PRO A 594 22.92 14.40 24.53
C PRO A 594 22.58 15.90 24.57
N GLY A 595 23.57 16.79 24.39
CA GLY A 595 23.40 18.23 24.59
C GLY A 595 23.57 18.66 26.05
N ASP A 596 23.33 19.94 26.31
CA ASP A 596 23.57 20.61 27.61
C ASP A 596 22.34 20.65 28.52
N PHE A 597 21.23 20.05 28.09
CA PHE A 597 19.95 20.02 28.81
C PHE A 597 19.42 21.40 29.23
N GLN A 598 19.46 22.39 28.32
CA GLN A 598 18.91 23.73 28.58
C GLN A 598 17.51 23.91 28.00
N MET A 599 16.80 24.94 28.46
CA MET A 599 15.58 25.38 27.78
C MET A 599 15.95 25.81 26.35
N LEU A 600 15.08 25.56 25.37
CA LEU A 600 15.42 25.77 23.95
C LEU A 600 15.93 27.18 23.65
N GLY A 601 15.39 28.22 24.31
CA GLY A 601 15.84 29.60 24.13
C GLY A 601 17.23 29.91 24.72
N ASP A 602 17.70 29.07 25.65
CA ASP A 602 18.98 29.22 26.35
C ASP A 602 20.03 28.22 25.86
N GLU A 603 19.67 27.32 24.93
CA GLU A 603 20.58 26.30 24.41
C GLU A 603 21.71 26.97 23.59
N PRO A 604 22.99 26.79 23.98
CA PRO A 604 24.09 27.36 23.23
C PRO A 604 24.16 26.78 21.82
N LEU A 605 24.38 27.63 20.83
CA LEU A 605 24.48 27.20 19.42
C LEU A 605 25.57 26.14 19.20
N ASP A 606 26.68 26.22 19.94
CA ASP A 606 27.77 25.25 19.81
C ASP A 606 27.38 23.86 20.35
N SER A 607 26.61 23.80 21.44
CA SER A 607 26.01 22.54 21.92
C SER A 607 25.04 21.97 20.89
N PHE A 608 24.15 22.80 20.32
CA PHE A 608 23.24 22.39 19.26
C PHE A 608 23.99 21.82 18.04
N LYS A 609 25.04 22.51 17.57
CA LYS A 609 25.88 22.03 16.46
C LYS A 609 26.55 20.71 16.81
N GLN A 610 27.07 20.54 18.02
CA GLN A 610 27.68 19.29 18.44
C GLN A 610 26.67 18.13 18.49
N VAL A 611 25.41 18.39 18.87
CA VAL A 611 24.32 17.40 18.78
C VAL A 611 24.09 17.00 17.33
N VAL A 612 24.00 17.96 16.40
CA VAL A 612 23.84 17.68 14.95
C VAL A 612 25.03 16.90 14.40
N ASP A 613 26.25 17.37 14.64
CA ASP A 613 27.50 16.80 14.13
C ASP A 613 27.73 15.37 14.64
N THR A 614 27.38 15.10 15.90
CA THR A 614 27.55 13.76 16.47
C THR A 614 26.40 12.83 16.07
N ASN A 615 25.16 13.24 16.32
CA ASN A 615 24.02 12.32 16.27
C ASN A 615 23.49 12.12 14.84
N ILE A 616 23.47 13.19 14.03
CA ILE A 616 22.96 13.14 12.65
C ILE A 616 24.10 12.86 11.69
N THR A 617 25.10 13.76 11.65
CA THR A 617 26.21 13.66 10.70
C THR A 617 27.02 12.39 10.96
N GLY A 618 27.35 12.08 12.21
CA GLY A 618 28.06 10.84 12.55
C GLY A 618 27.30 9.56 12.15
N THR A 619 26.00 9.49 12.39
CA THR A 619 25.16 8.35 11.96
C THR A 619 25.13 8.23 10.44
N TYR A 620 24.95 9.35 9.73
CA TYR A 620 25.00 9.38 8.28
C TYR A 620 26.34 8.89 7.73
N LEU A 621 27.46 9.35 8.29
CA LEU A 621 28.80 8.94 7.87
C LEU A 621 29.04 7.45 8.11
N GLY A 622 28.65 6.94 9.28
CA GLY A 622 28.71 5.51 9.60
C GLY A 622 27.94 4.66 8.58
N MET A 623 26.71 5.08 8.24
CA MET A 623 25.92 4.43 7.18
C MET A 623 26.61 4.53 5.81
N LYS A 624 27.03 5.74 5.40
CA LYS A 624 27.65 6.01 4.10
C LYS A 624 28.82 5.07 3.82
N PHE A 625 29.75 4.93 4.77
CA PHE A 625 30.94 4.10 4.56
C PHE A 625 30.66 2.60 4.75
N ALA A 626 29.78 2.22 5.67
CA ALA A 626 29.36 0.83 5.79
C ALA A 626 28.65 0.33 4.53
N ILE A 627 27.71 1.12 3.98
CA ILE A 627 27.00 0.80 2.73
C ILE A 627 28.00 0.64 1.58
N LYS A 628 28.93 1.59 1.40
CA LYS A 628 29.98 1.48 0.38
C LYS A 628 30.78 0.18 0.53
N GLN A 629 31.14 -0.19 1.75
CA GLN A 629 31.89 -1.41 2.02
C GLN A 629 31.05 -2.68 1.77
N PHE A 630 29.78 -2.69 2.17
CA PHE A 630 28.88 -3.82 1.92
C PHE A 630 28.71 -4.07 0.43
N LEU A 631 28.48 -3.01 -0.35
CA LEU A 631 28.41 -3.11 -1.81
C LEU A 631 29.74 -3.59 -2.41
N ALA A 632 30.88 -3.09 -1.93
CA ALA A 632 32.20 -3.55 -2.38
C ALA A 632 32.46 -5.03 -2.03
N GLN A 633 31.85 -5.54 -0.97
CA GLN A 633 31.88 -6.96 -0.58
C GLN A 633 30.81 -7.82 -1.29
N GLY A 634 30.05 -7.25 -2.22
CA GLY A 634 29.02 -7.94 -2.97
C GLY A 634 27.77 -8.24 -2.14
N ALA A 635 27.22 -7.23 -1.46
CA ALA A 635 26.00 -7.36 -0.66
C ALA A 635 24.83 -8.02 -1.40
N GLU A 636 24.72 -7.76 -2.70
CA GLU A 636 23.73 -8.36 -3.59
C GLU A 636 23.89 -9.88 -3.77
N THR A 637 25.00 -10.48 -3.35
CA THR A 637 25.32 -11.91 -3.57
C THR A 637 24.84 -12.85 -2.45
N GLY A 638 24.23 -12.30 -1.39
CA GLY A 638 23.42 -13.07 -0.42
C GLY A 638 23.98 -13.22 0.99
N ASP A 639 24.94 -12.38 1.38
CA ASP A 639 25.34 -12.26 2.79
C ASP A 639 24.38 -11.31 3.54
N ASN A 640 24.08 -11.62 4.80
CA ASN A 640 23.16 -10.84 5.62
C ASN A 640 23.85 -9.62 6.25
N TYR A 641 23.75 -8.47 5.58
CA TYR A 641 24.31 -7.18 6.01
C TYR A 641 23.27 -6.35 6.77
N SER A 642 23.68 -5.77 7.89
CA SER A 642 22.76 -5.05 8.79
C SER A 642 23.34 -3.75 9.33
N ILE A 643 22.58 -2.68 9.24
CA ILE A 643 22.84 -1.39 9.88
C ILE A 643 21.81 -1.19 10.97
N ILE A 644 22.27 -0.87 12.17
CA ILE A 644 21.41 -0.54 13.31
C ILE A 644 21.71 0.88 13.74
N ASN A 645 20.70 1.74 13.75
CA ASN A 645 20.78 3.09 14.26
C ASN A 645 20.06 3.20 15.60
N ILE A 646 20.59 4.01 16.53
CA ILE A 646 20.01 4.14 17.87
C ILE A 646 19.18 5.41 18.00
N SER A 647 17.87 5.24 18.25
CA SER A 647 16.93 6.28 18.66
C SER A 647 16.64 6.22 20.17
N SER A 648 15.69 7.02 20.65
CA SER A 648 15.36 7.17 22.06
C SER A 648 13.87 7.27 22.27
N GLY A 649 13.36 6.74 23.38
CA GLY A 649 11.96 6.90 23.82
C GLY A 649 11.56 8.37 23.94
N ALA A 650 12.52 9.28 24.13
CA ALA A 650 12.30 10.73 24.08
C ALA A 650 11.72 11.23 22.74
N THR A 651 11.82 10.44 21.67
CA THR A 651 11.15 10.76 20.41
C THR A 651 9.64 10.57 20.51
N ARG A 652 9.14 9.65 21.36
CA ARG A 652 7.70 9.37 21.54
C ARG A 652 7.15 10.01 22.81
N ASP A 653 7.85 9.87 23.94
CA ASP A 653 7.56 10.55 25.21
C ASP A 653 8.53 11.73 25.40
N THR A 654 8.15 12.90 24.87
CA THR A 654 9.05 14.06 24.83
C THR A 654 9.28 14.68 26.22
N GLY A 655 10.52 15.13 26.49
CA GLY A 655 10.85 15.82 27.73
C GLY A 655 11.34 17.26 27.52
N MET A 656 11.08 18.10 28.53
CA MET A 656 11.63 19.46 28.58
C MET A 656 13.15 19.44 28.53
N ARG A 657 13.74 20.50 27.97
CA ARG A 657 15.19 20.73 27.90
C ARG A 657 16.00 19.75 27.04
N MET A 658 15.35 18.96 26.19
CA MET A 658 16.02 17.98 25.31
C MET A 658 15.76 18.24 23.82
N ALA A 659 15.32 19.44 23.45
CA ALA A 659 14.83 19.71 22.10
C ALA A 659 15.83 19.36 20.97
N PRO A 660 17.13 19.76 21.03
CA PRO A 660 18.11 19.37 20.00
C PRO A 660 18.29 17.86 19.92
N TYR A 661 18.32 17.19 21.08
CA TYR A 661 18.48 15.75 21.18
C TYR A 661 17.29 15.01 20.56
N ILE A 662 16.07 15.38 20.93
CA ILE A 662 14.82 14.80 20.39
C ILE A 662 14.76 14.98 18.87
N ALA A 663 15.04 16.19 18.37
CA ALA A 663 15.08 16.48 16.94
C ALA A 663 16.12 15.59 16.22
N SER A 664 17.32 15.44 16.81
CA SER A 664 18.37 14.59 16.23
C SER A 664 17.98 13.11 16.16
N LYS A 665 17.29 12.57 17.17
CA LYS A 665 16.86 11.17 17.19
C LYS A 665 15.71 10.89 16.22
N ARG A 666 14.78 11.85 16.04
CA ARG A 666 13.77 11.81 14.96
C ARG A 666 14.41 11.86 13.57
N ALA A 667 15.47 12.65 13.39
CA ALA A 667 16.20 12.69 12.12
C ALA A 667 16.88 11.34 11.81
N VAL A 668 17.42 10.66 12.82
CA VAL A 668 18.00 9.32 12.68
C VAL A 668 16.94 8.28 12.24
N GLU A 669 15.73 8.34 12.80
CA GLU A 669 14.61 7.48 12.36
C GLU A 669 14.29 7.70 10.86
N GLY A 670 14.22 8.95 10.42
CA GLY A 670 13.98 9.30 9.01
C GLY A 670 15.09 8.85 8.07
N LEU A 671 16.37 9.09 8.44
CA LEU A 671 17.52 8.62 7.66
C LEU A 671 17.52 7.09 7.51
N THR A 672 17.11 6.38 8.56
CA THR A 672 17.02 4.92 8.55
C THR A 672 16.00 4.42 7.53
N GLN A 673 14.80 4.99 7.53
CA GLN A 673 13.73 4.58 6.62
C GLN A 673 14.09 4.85 5.16
N ALA A 674 14.70 6.01 4.88
CA ALA A 674 15.19 6.34 3.55
C ALA A 674 16.28 5.37 3.08
N ALA A 675 17.30 5.11 3.91
CA ALA A 675 18.37 4.18 3.57
C ALA A 675 17.86 2.73 3.41
N ALA A 676 16.89 2.30 4.22
CA ALA A 676 16.26 1.00 4.05
C ALA A 676 15.56 0.88 2.69
N LEU A 677 14.81 1.91 2.28
CA LEU A 677 14.13 1.93 0.98
C LEU A 677 15.13 1.88 -0.19
N GLU A 678 16.25 2.61 -0.07
CA GLU A 678 17.27 2.70 -1.11
C GLU A 678 18.08 1.39 -1.27
N TYR A 679 18.50 0.76 -0.16
CA TYR A 679 19.52 -0.31 -0.20
C TYR A 679 19.01 -1.73 0.08
N SER A 680 17.74 -1.93 0.46
CA SER A 680 17.22 -3.28 0.76
C SER A 680 17.32 -4.26 -0.41
N ARG A 681 17.15 -3.78 -1.65
CA ARG A 681 17.30 -4.62 -2.87
C ARG A 681 18.73 -5.05 -3.14
N GLN A 682 19.71 -4.35 -2.57
CA GLN A 682 21.13 -4.68 -2.65
C GLN A 682 21.58 -5.53 -1.46
N GLY A 683 20.65 -6.11 -0.69
CA GLY A 683 20.96 -7.02 0.42
C GLY A 683 21.35 -6.33 1.73
N ILE A 684 21.19 -5.01 1.85
CA ILE A 684 21.54 -4.24 3.05
C ILE A 684 20.27 -3.87 3.81
N ARG A 685 20.15 -4.34 5.05
CA ARG A 685 19.02 -4.01 5.93
C ARG A 685 19.40 -2.86 6.85
N VAL A 686 18.51 -1.89 7.02
CA VAL A 686 18.76 -0.73 7.88
C VAL A 686 17.58 -0.57 8.83
N ASN A 687 17.82 -0.63 10.14
CA ASN A 687 16.79 -0.58 11.17
C ASN A 687 17.17 0.36 12.32
N THR A 688 16.17 0.81 13.06
CA THR A 688 16.35 1.60 14.28
C THR A 688 16.01 0.77 15.50
N LEU A 689 16.85 0.81 16.54
CA LEU A 689 16.47 0.43 17.90
C LEU A 689 16.16 1.71 18.69
N LEU A 690 14.96 1.79 19.22
CA LEU A 690 14.52 2.90 20.07
C LEU A 690 14.56 2.43 21.52
N PHE A 691 15.37 3.09 22.35
CA PHE A 691 15.57 2.69 23.74
C PHE A 691 14.81 3.57 24.73
N GLY A 692 14.19 2.93 25.73
CA GLY A 692 13.80 3.57 26.98
C GLY A 692 15.01 3.89 27.86
N VAL A 693 14.84 3.86 29.18
CA VAL A 693 15.96 4.05 30.11
C VAL A 693 16.65 2.71 30.37
N PHE A 694 17.97 2.71 30.28
CA PHE A 694 18.81 1.53 30.47
C PHE A 694 19.78 1.71 31.66
N GLU A 695 20.13 0.59 32.30
CA GLU A 695 21.08 0.48 33.41
C GLU A 695 22.52 0.73 32.92
N THR A 696 22.85 1.99 32.69
CA THR A 696 24.21 2.42 32.34
C THR A 696 24.97 2.87 33.59
N GLU A 697 26.30 2.89 33.56
CA GLU A 697 27.10 3.36 34.70
C GLU A 697 26.71 4.79 35.14
N LYS A 698 26.33 5.65 34.19
CA LYS A 698 25.79 6.99 34.49
C LYS A 698 24.42 6.92 35.18
N ALA A 699 23.51 6.06 34.71
CA ALA A 699 22.21 5.89 35.34
C ALA A 699 22.35 5.35 36.77
N ILE A 700 23.29 4.43 37.01
CA ILE A 700 23.62 3.90 38.34
C ILE A 700 24.23 4.99 39.23
N GLN A 701 25.15 5.82 38.72
CA GLN A 701 25.68 6.97 39.47
C GLN A 701 24.59 7.98 39.85
N PHE A 702 23.61 8.22 38.95
CA PHE A 702 22.45 9.05 39.25
C PHE A 702 21.51 8.39 40.27
N HIS A 703 21.35 7.07 40.24
CA HIS A 703 20.61 6.30 41.25
C HIS A 703 21.26 6.43 42.64
N ASP A 704 22.57 6.21 42.75
CA ASP A 704 23.30 6.31 44.02
C ASP A 704 23.20 7.72 44.61
N ALA A 705 23.16 8.75 43.75
CA ALA A 705 22.99 10.14 44.16
C ALA A 705 21.52 10.50 44.51
N MET A 706 20.53 9.82 43.91
CA MET A 706 19.10 10.10 44.07
C MET A 706 18.24 8.82 43.96
N PRO A 707 18.12 8.00 45.03
CA PRO A 707 17.40 6.72 44.96
C PRO A 707 15.91 6.85 44.59
N GLU A 708 15.24 7.95 44.98
CA GLU A 708 13.84 8.22 44.61
C GLU A 708 13.65 8.48 43.10
N PHE A 709 14.70 8.90 42.40
CA PHE A 709 14.68 9.16 40.97
C PHE A 709 14.60 7.85 40.17
N GLU A 710 15.24 6.79 40.65
CA GLU A 710 15.20 5.48 40.02
C GLU A 710 13.82 4.85 40.17
N GLN A 711 13.25 4.77 41.37
CA GLN A 711 11.91 4.19 41.58
C GLN A 711 10.85 4.88 40.71
N LYS A 712 10.91 6.21 40.59
CA LYS A 712 9.97 6.98 39.76
C LYS A 712 10.18 6.75 38.26
N ASN A 713 11.41 6.60 37.78
CA ASN A 713 11.67 6.36 36.35
C ASN A 713 11.50 4.89 35.96
N ALA A 714 11.81 3.94 36.85
CA ALA A 714 11.51 2.53 36.65
C ALA A 714 10.00 2.30 36.58
N ALA A 715 9.21 3.01 37.39
CA ALA A 715 7.75 2.99 37.31
C ALA A 715 7.17 3.58 36.00
N LYS A 716 7.94 4.37 35.24
CA LYS A 716 7.52 4.79 33.89
C LYS A 716 7.60 3.65 32.89
N HIS A 717 8.44 2.64 33.14
CA HIS A 717 8.48 1.43 32.34
C HIS A 717 7.41 0.49 32.89
N HIS A 718 6.43 0.12 32.08
CA HIS A 718 5.35 -0.78 32.51
C HIS A 718 5.87 -2.15 32.98
N VAL A 719 7.04 -2.59 32.50
CA VAL A 719 7.74 -3.79 33.00
C VAL A 719 8.40 -3.61 34.38
N GLY A 720 8.40 -2.41 34.94
CA GLY A 720 8.85 -2.10 36.30
C GLY A 720 10.37 -2.10 36.53
N ARG A 721 11.18 -2.10 35.46
CA ARG A 721 12.65 -2.06 35.52
C ARG A 721 13.24 -1.27 34.36
N PHE A 722 14.49 -0.84 34.51
CA PHE A 722 15.28 -0.35 33.38
C PHE A 722 15.70 -1.50 32.47
N GLY A 723 16.03 -1.15 31.22
CA GLY A 723 16.61 -2.09 30.27
C GLY A 723 18.06 -2.45 30.65
N ASP A 724 18.43 -3.71 30.46
CA ASP A 724 19.79 -4.19 30.62
C ASP A 724 20.56 -4.02 29.28
N PRO A 725 21.71 -3.31 29.28
CA PRO A 725 22.53 -3.14 28.08
C PRO A 725 22.93 -4.43 27.35
N GLU A 726 23.25 -5.50 28.06
CA GLU A 726 23.68 -6.77 27.48
C GLU A 726 22.48 -7.64 27.09
N HIS A 727 21.51 -7.78 27.99
CA HIS A 727 20.45 -8.77 27.92
C HIS A 727 19.18 -8.29 27.21
N ASP A 728 18.92 -6.98 27.12
CA ASP A 728 17.80 -6.45 26.35
C ASP A 728 18.29 -5.81 25.03
N ALA A 729 19.20 -4.85 25.10
CA ALA A 729 19.70 -4.17 23.90
C ALA A 729 20.60 -5.09 23.06
N GLY A 730 21.49 -5.86 23.71
CA GLY A 730 22.36 -6.81 23.03
C GLY A 730 21.61 -7.94 22.34
N GLU A 731 20.52 -8.46 22.92
CA GLU A 731 19.67 -9.48 22.29
C GLU A 731 18.92 -8.94 21.07
N ALA A 732 18.38 -7.71 21.16
CA ALA A 732 17.71 -7.07 20.04
C ALA A 732 18.68 -6.80 18.87
N ALA A 733 19.88 -6.32 19.18
CA ALA A 733 20.93 -6.14 18.18
C ALA A 733 21.34 -7.48 17.55
N ALA A 734 21.53 -8.53 18.36
CA ALA A 734 21.87 -9.87 17.86
C ALA A 734 20.79 -10.42 16.94
N TYR A 735 19.51 -10.28 17.30
CA TYR A 735 18.38 -10.66 16.45
C TYR A 735 18.44 -9.95 15.10
N LEU A 736 18.59 -8.62 15.11
CA LEU A 736 18.62 -7.82 13.88
C LEU A 736 19.85 -8.11 13.00
N ILE A 737 20.99 -8.52 13.57
CA ILE A 737 22.21 -8.85 12.81
C ILE A 737 22.16 -10.29 12.27
N SER A 738 21.56 -11.21 13.02
CA SER A 738 21.48 -12.63 12.68
C SER A 738 20.53 -12.91 11.50
N GLU A 739 20.54 -14.16 11.03
CA GLU A 739 19.56 -14.67 10.05
C GLU A 739 18.11 -14.60 10.56
N ARG A 740 17.89 -14.56 11.88
CA ARG A 740 16.55 -14.43 12.48
C ARG A 740 15.88 -13.12 12.10
N GLY A 741 16.67 -12.05 11.95
CA GLY A 741 16.22 -10.72 11.53
C GLY A 741 16.25 -10.49 10.02
N SER A 742 16.48 -11.53 9.19
CA SER A 742 16.70 -11.39 7.75
C SER A 742 15.54 -10.75 6.97
N PHE A 743 14.32 -10.77 7.51
CA PHE A 743 13.14 -10.13 6.91
C PHE A 743 12.83 -8.74 7.50
N VAL A 744 13.64 -8.24 8.45
CA VAL A 744 13.40 -6.97 9.14
C VAL A 744 14.29 -5.89 8.54
N THR A 745 13.68 -4.88 7.91
CA THR A 745 14.33 -3.67 7.36
C THR A 745 13.36 -2.48 7.46
N GLY A 746 13.87 -1.27 7.65
CA GLY A 746 13.09 -0.02 7.73
C GLY A 746 12.29 0.18 9.02
N THR A 747 12.39 -0.72 10.01
CA THR A 747 11.59 -0.63 11.24
C THR A 747 12.23 0.27 12.31
N THR A 748 11.38 0.83 13.18
CA THR A 748 11.79 1.35 14.49
C THR A 748 11.32 0.38 15.56
N MET A 749 12.21 -0.50 16.00
CA MET A 749 11.93 -1.48 17.05
C MET A 749 12.00 -0.79 18.42
N ILE A 750 10.88 -0.73 19.12
CA ILE A 750 10.74 -0.07 20.42
C ILE A 750 11.15 -1.04 21.53
N LEU A 751 12.17 -0.67 22.30
CA LEU A 751 12.74 -1.39 23.44
C LEU A 751 12.77 -0.45 24.65
N ASP A 752 11.61 -0.21 25.24
CA ASP A 752 11.43 0.77 26.31
C ASP A 752 10.61 0.23 27.49
N GLY A 753 10.39 -1.09 27.55
CA GLY A 753 9.61 -1.70 28.63
C GLY A 753 8.16 -1.20 28.70
N GLY A 754 7.61 -0.69 27.59
CA GLY A 754 6.27 -0.10 27.51
C GLY A 754 6.21 1.36 27.94
N MET A 755 7.33 2.05 28.14
CA MET A 755 7.35 3.44 28.61
C MET A 755 6.55 4.41 27.71
N CYS A 756 6.48 4.15 26.40
CA CYS A 756 5.76 4.98 25.43
C CYS A 756 4.34 4.49 25.12
N LEU A 757 3.78 3.53 25.86
CA LEU A 757 2.34 3.18 25.86
C LEU A 757 1.57 4.20 26.69
#